data_AF-A0A2R6G481-F1
#
_entry.id   AF-A0A2R6G481-F1
#
_cell.length_a   1.000
_cell.length_b   1.000
_cell.length_c   1.000
_cell.angle_alpha   90.00
_cell.angle_beta   90.00
_cell.angle_gamma   90.00
#
_symmetry.space_group_name_H-M   'P 1'
#
loop_
_entity.id
_entity.type
_entity.pdbx_description
1 polymer ?
#
loop_
_entity_poly.entity_id
_entity_poly.type
_entity_poly.pdbx_seq_one_letter_code
_entity_poly.pdbx_strand_id
1 'polypeptide(L)'
;MSSDSDQSDRSDRSDAEHREREQSESEAGTTDRTAVRDALEAALEDAAIDESTGKPATDEANGEGSAEKEPTDEQSTRDESTEDEPAPWKGASGSDPDRSTLDRVAIRRFTASVLDAYGGEVDRETNGRWSVVLPETLAAELGYEQATFVFDPEDRTVGSDQIVVAPGTRAFNALCALAGSSAPESEPPSSAASTAPSEPVPTPEEGEARVDDRPEGEGAIAGGVASGVGRLHLGSDVLQLHVPPTLEAGEFETTIEDFSPRGEERALAFQFRAGFLSVRSYQREETHTITVDPATRSVLPGLASRLNAHLPRLLDPSMGERGGEEGQGNQGTKESRAVGEPFDRETVRSAYSAAKRGVSEAVEPTAETLQEKEETAIEERIEEIGEYYDRRRAELDEQVASKRAAISEYSEKYDRAAGDETRLRYLREQREAEEDLADVIEQVEARKEELRSEERERIDEEIERHRIDVEVDLASVTALTYERGSLSLMMTDGETTAQVSVSYVPATEEYFGLDCESCGTDLLAEETRREASANQSQPSAVDRLGLCIEGHLVCDECAVRCRTCEETRCSTCLEAAGAGTESDRAGSTASAGIDVEPFEACWLCREAVCGDCLASCEVCGEGVCADHRAECRTCGAVACLACGEPCVAGGEFHCDTHLTAPDTVERSTESSEDERSDEKRYCEAHVASCGECGGRRAIDAMSFCGACSEALCESHRRECGVCGETRCGEHAIACEHCVDERERAEAEADSAADPVATFCSAHAEACRGGGEVVCGDHSQPGVIVDGPVCDDHRSPCELCKVRYAEAGFEDGRCPACRNLSTETPAEPPVAAIAEDFPTTRIGTTPTHAVVQGKRRLRRDDIVVVDRQSGEELRRSKADFFSKLSGDP
;
A
#
# COMPACT_ATOMS: atom_id res chain seq x y z
N MET A 1 32.85 16.00 -72.79
CA MET A 1 32.89 14.59 -72.34
C MET A 1 31.85 14.48 -71.24
N SER A 2 30.85 13.65 -71.52
CA SER A 2 29.88 12.93 -70.67
C SER A 2 29.71 13.40 -69.20
N SER A 3 28.52 13.59 -68.64
CA SER A 3 27.26 12.86 -68.86
C SER A 3 26.06 13.66 -68.35
N ASP A 4 24.91 13.42 -68.99
CA ASP A 4 23.54 13.79 -68.61
C ASP A 4 23.12 13.21 -67.24
N SER A 5 22.18 13.89 -66.56
CA SER A 5 20.92 13.31 -66.05
C SER A 5 20.08 14.33 -65.26
N ASP A 6 18.90 14.60 -65.81
CA ASP A 6 17.61 15.00 -65.24
C ASP A 6 17.49 15.35 -63.74
N GLN A 7 16.93 16.54 -63.46
CA GLN A 7 15.70 16.69 -62.66
C GLN A 7 15.15 18.12 -62.76
N SER A 8 13.89 18.21 -63.18
CA SER A 8 13.09 19.40 -63.41
C SER A 8 12.34 19.88 -62.17
N ASP A 9 12.17 21.19 -62.10
CA ASP A 9 11.06 21.97 -61.53
C ASP A 9 10.73 21.82 -60.03
N ARG A 10 11.32 22.75 -59.26
CA ARG A 10 10.82 23.22 -57.96
C ARG A 10 10.56 24.73 -58.04
N SER A 11 9.29 25.12 -58.12
CA SER A 11 8.78 26.41 -57.64
C SER A 11 7.26 26.40 -57.63
N ASP A 12 6.69 27.02 -56.60
CA ASP A 12 5.27 27.40 -56.41
C ASP A 12 4.38 26.42 -55.65
N ARG A 13 4.46 26.48 -54.31
CA ARG A 13 3.34 26.27 -53.37
C ARG A 13 3.79 26.58 -51.93
N SER A 14 3.62 27.82 -51.50
CA SER A 14 3.80 28.22 -50.09
C SER A 14 2.95 29.43 -49.70
N ASP A 15 1.68 29.50 -50.14
CA ASP A 15 0.77 30.61 -49.80
C ASP A 15 -0.69 30.18 -49.52
N ALA A 16 -0.95 28.90 -49.22
CA ALA A 16 -2.32 28.41 -49.01
C ALA A 16 -2.65 27.94 -47.59
N GLU A 17 -1.68 27.74 -46.69
CA GLU A 17 -1.94 27.11 -45.38
C GLU A 17 -2.07 28.10 -44.20
N HIS A 18 -2.06 29.40 -44.43
CA HIS A 18 -2.12 30.41 -43.36
C HIS A 18 -3.48 31.12 -43.21
N ARG A 19 -4.49 30.77 -44.02
CA ARG A 19 -5.82 31.40 -43.98
C ARG A 19 -6.96 30.55 -43.41
N GLU A 20 -6.74 29.27 -43.16
CA GLU A 20 -7.79 28.38 -42.62
C GLU A 20 -7.73 28.21 -41.10
N ARG A 21 -6.76 28.84 -40.41
CA ARG A 21 -6.58 28.72 -38.95
C ARG A 21 -7.13 29.89 -38.12
N GLU A 22 -7.63 30.95 -38.77
CA GLU A 22 -8.23 32.12 -38.09
C GLU A 22 -9.77 32.21 -38.27
N GLN A 23 -10.42 31.19 -38.85
CA GLN A 23 -11.88 31.12 -38.97
C GLN A 23 -12.55 30.05 -38.10
N SER A 24 -11.79 29.28 -37.32
CA SER A 24 -12.32 28.19 -36.49
C SER A 24 -12.53 28.53 -35.01
N GLU A 25 -12.34 29.78 -34.57
CA GLU A 25 -12.42 30.17 -33.15
C GLU A 25 -13.59 31.13 -32.81
N SER A 26 -14.61 31.27 -33.67
CA SER A 26 -15.75 32.16 -33.38
C SER A 26 -17.15 31.52 -33.44
N GLU A 27 -17.28 30.19 -33.50
CA GLU A 27 -18.59 29.49 -33.50
C GLU A 27 -18.65 28.31 -32.53
N ALA A 28 -17.95 28.39 -31.39
CA ALA A 28 -18.15 27.46 -30.27
C ALA A 28 -19.07 28.12 -29.23
N GLY A 29 -20.37 27.91 -29.37
CA GLY A 29 -21.35 28.45 -28.43
C GLY A 29 -22.81 28.04 -28.65
N THR A 30 -23.09 27.09 -29.55
CA THR A 30 -24.43 26.53 -29.77
C THR A 30 -24.29 25.19 -30.49
N THR A 31 -23.86 24.14 -29.80
CA THR A 31 -23.81 22.78 -30.37
C THR A 31 -24.03 21.75 -29.28
N ASP A 32 -25.30 21.42 -29.05
CA ASP A 32 -25.66 20.06 -28.62
C ASP A 32 -27.07 19.62 -29.06
N ARG A 33 -27.83 20.49 -29.74
CA ARG A 33 -29.18 20.17 -30.24
C ARG A 33 -29.19 19.42 -31.58
N THR A 34 -28.18 19.63 -32.42
CA THR A 34 -28.07 18.97 -33.74
C THR A 34 -27.39 17.62 -33.66
N ALA A 35 -26.45 17.41 -32.74
CA ALA A 35 -25.70 16.16 -32.67
C ALA A 35 -26.58 14.97 -32.21
N VAL A 36 -27.39 15.15 -31.17
CA VAL A 36 -28.34 14.12 -30.71
C VAL A 36 -29.44 13.88 -31.75
N ARG A 37 -29.93 14.95 -32.39
CA ARG A 37 -30.94 14.87 -33.46
C ARG A 37 -30.44 14.13 -34.70
N ASP A 38 -29.23 14.45 -35.16
CA ASP A 38 -28.62 13.85 -36.34
C ASP A 38 -28.16 12.40 -36.04
N ALA A 39 -27.78 12.09 -34.80
CA ALA A 39 -27.49 10.72 -34.36
C ALA A 39 -28.75 9.83 -34.28
N LEU A 40 -29.89 10.40 -33.83
CA LEU A 40 -31.18 9.71 -33.81
C LEU A 40 -31.74 9.51 -35.23
N GLU A 41 -31.57 10.50 -36.12
CA GLU A 41 -31.95 10.43 -37.54
C GLU A 41 -31.12 9.36 -38.28
N ALA A 42 -29.81 9.26 -37.99
CA ALA A 42 -28.94 8.20 -38.52
C ALA A 42 -29.29 6.79 -37.99
N ALA A 43 -29.64 6.66 -36.70
CA ALA A 43 -30.00 5.38 -36.10
C ALA A 43 -31.34 4.83 -36.62
N LEU A 44 -32.30 5.71 -36.96
CA LEU A 44 -33.59 5.31 -37.53
C LEU A 44 -33.50 4.95 -39.02
N GLU A 45 -32.52 5.50 -39.76
CA GLU A 45 -32.27 5.14 -41.16
C GLU A 45 -31.54 3.78 -41.30
N ASP A 46 -30.66 3.42 -40.37
CA ASP A 46 -29.91 2.15 -40.41
C ASP A 46 -30.75 0.90 -40.00
N ALA A 47 -31.85 1.07 -39.27
CA ALA A 47 -32.73 -0.04 -38.89
C ALA A 47 -33.62 -0.59 -40.04
N ALA A 48 -33.59 0.03 -41.22
CA ALA A 48 -34.43 -0.35 -42.36
C ALA A 48 -33.77 -1.32 -43.36
N ILE A 49 -32.53 -1.78 -43.11
CA ILE A 49 -31.81 -2.68 -44.03
C ILE A 49 -31.08 -3.76 -43.23
N ASP A 50 -31.62 -5.00 -43.22
CA ASP A 50 -30.91 -6.29 -43.35
C ASP A 50 -31.65 -7.43 -42.62
N GLU A 51 -32.58 -8.10 -43.32
CA GLU A 51 -32.92 -9.50 -43.02
C GLU A 51 -32.16 -10.40 -44.00
N SER A 52 -30.99 -10.90 -43.60
CA SER A 52 -30.42 -12.09 -44.23
C SER A 52 -29.68 -13.01 -43.25
N THR A 53 -30.31 -14.17 -43.06
CA THR A 53 -29.88 -15.42 -42.41
C THR A 53 -28.37 -15.70 -42.28
N GLY A 54 -27.93 -16.02 -41.05
CA GLY A 54 -26.66 -16.72 -40.79
C GLY A 54 -26.57 -17.34 -39.39
N LYS A 55 -26.73 -18.66 -39.27
CA LYS A 55 -26.44 -19.45 -38.05
C LYS A 55 -24.93 -19.57 -37.82
N PRO A 56 -24.43 -19.54 -36.56
CA PRO A 56 -23.09 -20.03 -36.26
C PRO A 56 -23.09 -21.46 -35.70
N ALA A 57 -22.02 -22.17 -36.03
CA ALA A 57 -21.67 -23.51 -35.59
C ALA A 57 -20.99 -23.48 -34.21
N THR A 58 -21.23 -24.52 -33.41
CA THR A 58 -20.59 -24.79 -32.12
C THR A 58 -19.36 -25.67 -32.32
N ASP A 59 -18.19 -25.20 -31.89
CA ASP A 59 -16.99 -26.01 -31.70
C ASP A 59 -16.88 -26.42 -30.22
N GLU A 60 -16.94 -27.72 -29.95
CA GLU A 60 -16.63 -28.32 -28.65
C GLU A 60 -15.19 -28.88 -28.68
N ALA A 61 -14.35 -28.41 -27.75
CA ALA A 61 -13.03 -28.97 -27.49
C ALA A 61 -13.04 -29.78 -26.17
N ASN A 62 -12.61 -31.04 -26.28
CA ASN A 62 -12.38 -31.99 -25.19
C ASN A 62 -11.28 -31.53 -24.22
N GLY A 63 -11.50 -31.76 -22.93
CA GLY A 63 -10.45 -31.75 -21.89
C GLY A 63 -10.78 -32.77 -20.79
N GLU A 64 -10.12 -33.93 -20.84
CA GLU A 64 -10.16 -34.97 -19.81
C GLU A 64 -9.23 -34.61 -18.62
N GLY A 65 -9.66 -34.91 -17.39
CA GLY A 65 -8.85 -34.76 -16.19
C GLY A 65 -9.52 -35.28 -14.91
N SER A 66 -9.38 -36.57 -14.67
CA SER A 66 -9.75 -37.36 -13.47
C SER A 66 -9.26 -36.72 -12.15
N ALA A 67 -10.10 -36.52 -11.12
CA ALA A 67 -10.59 -37.48 -10.11
C ALA A 67 -9.82 -37.39 -8.78
N GLU A 68 -10.51 -36.99 -7.70
CA GLU A 68 -10.33 -37.55 -6.35
C GLU A 68 -11.62 -37.37 -5.52
N LYS A 69 -12.00 -38.47 -4.85
CA LYS A 69 -13.12 -38.68 -3.91
C LYS A 69 -12.73 -38.11 -2.51
N GLU A 70 -13.54 -37.89 -1.47
CA GLU A 70 -14.83 -38.39 -0.96
C GLU A 70 -15.26 -37.51 0.28
N PRO A 71 -16.27 -37.81 1.13
CA PRO A 71 -17.51 -37.01 1.22
C PRO A 71 -17.84 -36.46 2.63
N THR A 72 -18.93 -35.69 2.75
CA THR A 72 -19.82 -35.74 3.94
C THR A 72 -21.27 -35.40 3.59
N ASP A 73 -22.15 -36.22 4.15
CA ASP A 73 -23.61 -36.15 4.26
C ASP A 73 -24.14 -34.78 4.77
N GLU A 74 -25.36 -34.40 4.37
CA GLU A 74 -26.54 -34.45 5.26
C GLU A 74 -27.84 -34.04 4.56
N GLN A 75 -28.91 -34.64 5.06
CA GLN A 75 -30.28 -34.72 4.56
C GLN A 75 -31.10 -33.46 4.83
N SER A 76 -32.05 -33.11 3.95
CA SER A 76 -33.39 -32.70 4.41
C SER A 76 -34.46 -32.86 3.32
N THR A 77 -35.60 -33.35 3.77
CA THR A 77 -36.82 -33.82 3.11
C THR A 77 -37.73 -32.67 2.66
N ARG A 78 -38.31 -32.74 1.46
CA ARG A 78 -39.74 -33.08 1.18
C ARG A 78 -40.75 -31.96 1.49
N ASP A 79 -41.41 -31.43 0.47
CA ASP A 79 -42.87 -31.55 0.35
C ASP A 79 -43.40 -31.21 -1.06
N GLU A 80 -44.32 -32.06 -1.51
CA GLU A 80 -45.14 -31.98 -2.73
C GLU A 80 -46.37 -31.09 -2.45
N SER A 81 -46.87 -30.32 -3.44
CA SER A 81 -48.30 -30.36 -3.83
C SER A 81 -48.70 -29.39 -4.97
N THR A 82 -49.26 -30.02 -6.02
CA THR A 82 -50.46 -29.70 -6.82
C THR A 82 -50.56 -28.47 -7.74
N GLU A 83 -50.88 -28.80 -8.99
CA GLU A 83 -51.39 -27.98 -10.10
C GLU A 83 -52.85 -27.54 -9.88
N ASP A 84 -53.21 -26.32 -10.29
CA ASP A 84 -54.53 -25.97 -10.85
C ASP A 84 -54.48 -24.59 -11.57
N GLU A 85 -55.27 -24.48 -12.64
CA GLU A 85 -55.31 -23.50 -13.75
C GLU A 85 -55.82 -22.04 -13.45
N PRO A 86 -55.76 -21.08 -14.42
CA PRO A 86 -55.53 -19.64 -14.17
C PRO A 86 -56.73 -18.68 -14.39
N ALA A 87 -56.69 -17.50 -13.73
CA ALA A 87 -57.28 -16.20 -14.15
C ALA A 87 -57.03 -15.09 -13.07
N PRO A 88 -57.38 -13.81 -13.30
CA PRO A 88 -56.86 -12.83 -14.25
C PRO A 88 -56.11 -11.68 -13.51
N TRP A 89 -55.42 -10.84 -14.29
CA TRP A 89 -54.41 -9.87 -13.85
C TRP A 89 -54.93 -8.88 -12.78
N LYS A 90 -54.27 -8.88 -11.62
CA LYS A 90 -54.30 -7.78 -10.64
C LYS A 90 -52.89 -7.20 -10.56
N GLY A 91 -52.84 -5.87 -10.65
CA GLY A 91 -51.62 -5.08 -10.81
C GLY A 91 -50.51 -5.47 -9.86
N ALA A 92 -49.31 -5.60 -10.44
CA ALA A 92 -48.07 -5.57 -9.70
C ALA A 92 -48.00 -4.25 -8.94
N SER A 93 -47.84 -4.36 -7.62
CA SER A 93 -47.40 -3.30 -6.75
C SER A 93 -45.99 -2.88 -7.20
N GLY A 94 -45.92 -1.79 -7.97
CA GLY A 94 -44.69 -1.02 -8.09
C GLY A 94 -44.34 -0.48 -6.71
N SER A 95 -43.11 -0.73 -6.28
CA SER A 95 -42.50 -0.07 -5.14
C SER A 95 -42.56 1.45 -5.34
N ASP A 96 -43.33 2.13 -4.50
CA ASP A 96 -43.29 3.59 -4.37
C ASP A 96 -41.83 4.02 -4.13
N PRO A 97 -41.28 4.98 -4.89
CA PRO A 97 -39.97 5.52 -4.61
C PRO A 97 -39.96 6.15 -3.22
N ASP A 98 -38.94 5.81 -2.45
CA ASP A 98 -38.73 6.19 -1.06
C ASP A 98 -38.72 7.72 -0.89
N ARG A 99 -39.86 8.29 -0.51
CA ARG A 99 -40.05 9.73 -0.23
C ARG A 99 -39.37 10.20 1.07
N SER A 100 -38.47 9.41 1.67
CA SER A 100 -37.90 9.66 3.00
C SER A 100 -36.42 10.13 2.99
N THR A 101 -36.05 11.04 2.09
CA THR A 101 -34.69 11.63 2.08
C THR A 101 -34.53 12.91 2.91
N LEU A 102 -35.51 13.26 3.76
CA LEU A 102 -35.31 14.25 4.82
C LEU A 102 -35.11 13.54 6.15
N ASP A 103 -33.97 13.79 6.79
CA ASP A 103 -33.61 13.25 8.09
C ASP A 103 -34.77 13.49 9.09
N ARG A 104 -35.32 12.41 9.65
CA ARG A 104 -36.40 12.46 10.65
C ARG A 104 -36.01 13.30 11.87
N VAL A 105 -34.72 13.43 12.16
CA VAL A 105 -34.20 14.35 13.19
C VAL A 105 -34.37 15.81 12.76
N ALA A 106 -34.12 16.15 11.49
CA ALA A 106 -34.30 17.49 10.95
C ALA A 106 -35.77 17.92 10.96
N ILE A 107 -36.70 17.04 10.52
CA ILE A 107 -38.15 17.32 10.53
C ILE A 107 -38.64 17.62 11.95
N ARG A 108 -38.19 16.84 12.94
CA ARG A 108 -38.52 17.06 14.36
C ARG A 108 -37.95 18.39 14.87
N ARG A 109 -36.66 18.66 14.63
CA ARG A 109 -36.03 19.93 15.06
C ARG A 109 -36.72 21.14 14.45
N PHE A 110 -37.04 21.08 13.16
CA PHE A 110 -37.80 22.11 12.46
C PHE A 110 -39.18 22.31 13.11
N THR A 111 -39.95 21.23 13.26
CA THR A 111 -41.30 21.28 13.86
C THR A 111 -41.28 21.85 15.27
N ALA A 112 -40.31 21.45 16.11
CA ALA A 112 -40.15 22.00 17.45
C ALA A 112 -39.82 23.49 17.43
N SER A 113 -38.90 23.93 16.55
CA SER A 113 -38.47 25.33 16.48
C SER A 113 -39.60 26.25 16.01
N VAL A 114 -40.38 25.80 15.02
CA VAL A 114 -41.54 26.55 14.52
C VAL A 114 -42.63 26.63 15.58
N LEU A 115 -42.94 25.53 16.28
CA LEU A 115 -43.93 25.59 17.35
C LEU A 115 -43.48 26.53 18.48
N ASP A 116 -42.22 26.45 18.92
CA ASP A 116 -41.67 27.30 19.98
C ASP A 116 -41.68 28.79 19.60
N ALA A 117 -41.25 29.11 18.36
CA ALA A 117 -41.20 30.49 17.86
C ALA A 117 -42.58 31.17 17.77
N TYR A 118 -43.66 30.39 17.60
CA TYR A 118 -45.03 30.91 17.47
C TYR A 118 -45.89 30.59 18.71
N GLY A 119 -45.26 30.25 19.83
CA GLY A 119 -45.93 30.07 21.13
C GLY A 119 -46.73 28.76 21.28
N GLY A 120 -46.43 27.75 20.49
CA GLY A 120 -46.94 26.39 20.65
C GLY A 120 -46.17 25.63 21.73
N GLU A 121 -46.87 24.85 22.56
CA GLU A 121 -46.24 24.01 23.57
C GLU A 121 -46.09 22.57 23.07
N VAL A 122 -44.90 21.99 23.24
CA VAL A 122 -44.58 20.64 22.79
C VAL A 122 -44.26 19.74 23.98
N ASP A 123 -45.11 18.74 24.23
CA ASP A 123 -44.84 17.65 25.16
C ASP A 123 -44.38 16.40 24.40
N ARG A 124 -43.15 15.97 24.66
CA ARG A 124 -42.49 14.89 23.92
C ARG A 124 -42.71 13.56 24.64
N GLU A 125 -43.86 12.93 24.38
CA GLU A 125 -44.18 11.62 24.96
C GLU A 125 -43.16 10.54 24.57
N THR A 126 -42.77 10.51 23.28
CA THR A 126 -41.70 9.64 22.77
C THR A 126 -40.95 10.32 21.63
N ASN A 127 -39.83 9.74 21.18
CA ASN A 127 -39.09 10.26 20.03
C ASN A 127 -39.92 10.33 18.74
N GLY A 128 -40.94 9.48 18.56
CA GLY A 128 -41.80 9.45 17.37
C GLY A 128 -43.14 10.15 17.53
N ARG A 129 -43.53 10.57 18.74
CA ARG A 129 -44.89 11.03 19.06
C ARG A 129 -44.89 12.19 20.06
N TRP A 130 -45.41 13.34 19.65
CA TRP A 130 -45.46 14.57 20.45
C TRP A 130 -46.89 15.05 20.63
N SER A 131 -47.29 15.33 21.85
CA SER A 131 -48.54 16.05 22.12
C SER A 131 -48.26 17.54 22.02
N VAL A 132 -48.91 18.23 21.09
CA VAL A 132 -48.64 19.64 20.79
C VAL A 132 -49.90 20.48 20.99
N VAL A 133 -49.75 21.60 21.69
CA VAL A 133 -50.74 22.69 21.70
C VAL A 133 -50.37 23.60 20.54
N LEU A 134 -51.24 23.68 19.54
CA LEU A 134 -50.95 24.37 18.28
C LEU A 134 -51.13 25.89 18.45
N PRO A 135 -50.21 26.73 17.91
CA PRO A 135 -50.43 28.16 17.78
C PRO A 135 -51.76 28.46 17.10
N GLU A 136 -52.43 29.56 17.46
CA GLU A 136 -53.78 29.89 16.96
C GLU A 136 -53.88 29.87 15.42
N THR A 137 -52.83 30.33 14.74
CA THR A 137 -52.71 30.30 13.27
C THR A 137 -52.69 28.87 12.71
N LEU A 138 -51.88 28.00 13.31
CA LEU A 138 -51.75 26.60 12.89
C LEU A 138 -52.98 25.79 13.29
N ALA A 139 -53.59 26.11 14.44
CA ALA A 139 -54.82 25.50 14.92
C ALA A 139 -56.01 25.80 13.99
N ALA A 140 -56.12 27.04 13.50
CA ALA A 140 -57.13 27.43 12.52
C ALA A 140 -56.96 26.68 11.18
N GLU A 141 -55.72 26.47 10.75
CA GLU A 141 -55.43 25.77 9.49
C GLU A 141 -55.65 24.26 9.58
N LEU A 142 -55.24 23.62 10.69
CA LEU A 142 -55.37 22.18 10.88
C LEU A 142 -56.74 21.76 11.43
N GLY A 143 -57.46 22.68 12.09
CA GLY A 143 -58.79 22.46 12.66
C GLY A 143 -58.79 21.85 14.06
N TYR A 144 -57.65 21.92 14.77
CA TYR A 144 -57.46 21.36 16.12
C TYR A 144 -56.65 22.33 16.98
N GLU A 145 -57.02 22.53 18.25
CA GLU A 145 -56.23 23.32 19.20
C GLU A 145 -55.09 22.49 19.81
N GLN A 146 -55.29 21.18 19.93
CA GLN A 146 -54.30 20.22 20.40
C GLN A 146 -54.29 19.01 19.48
N ALA A 147 -53.10 18.54 19.12
CA ALA A 147 -52.92 17.39 18.25
C ALA A 147 -51.75 16.52 18.73
N THR A 148 -51.78 15.23 18.38
CA THR A 148 -50.61 14.37 18.56
C THR A 148 -49.85 14.26 17.25
N PHE A 149 -48.67 14.87 17.15
CA PHE A 149 -47.79 14.76 15.98
C PHE A 149 -47.02 13.44 15.99
N VAL A 150 -47.10 12.70 14.90
CA VAL A 150 -46.41 11.41 14.70
C VAL A 150 -45.43 11.54 13.55
N PHE A 151 -44.16 11.19 13.78
CA PHE A 151 -43.08 11.34 12.80
C PHE A 151 -42.66 10.02 12.13
N ASP A 152 -43.27 8.90 12.52
CA ASP A 152 -43.01 7.58 11.94
C ASP A 152 -44.27 6.99 11.30
N PRO A 153 -44.32 6.82 9.96
CA PRO A 153 -45.48 6.26 9.29
C PRO A 153 -45.61 4.73 9.45
N GLU A 154 -44.58 4.03 9.96
CA GLU A 154 -44.62 2.57 10.16
C GLU A 154 -45.50 2.16 11.35
N ASP A 155 -45.82 3.08 12.26
CA ASP A 155 -46.80 2.86 13.33
C ASP A 155 -48.23 2.86 12.75
N ARG A 156 -48.68 1.67 12.33
CA ARG A 156 -50.02 1.45 11.75
C ARG A 156 -51.16 1.93 12.67
N THR A 157 -52.13 2.54 12.00
CA THR A 157 -53.39 3.13 12.50
C THR A 157 -53.19 4.38 13.35
N VAL A 158 -52.89 5.48 12.65
CA VAL A 158 -53.06 6.85 13.15
C VAL A 158 -54.45 6.94 13.77
N GLY A 159 -54.50 7.13 15.10
CA GLY A 159 -55.76 7.42 15.80
C GLY A 159 -56.42 8.67 15.21
N SER A 160 -57.73 8.84 15.37
CA SER A 160 -58.46 10.01 14.84
C SER A 160 -57.96 11.36 15.37
N ASP A 161 -57.08 11.35 16.38
CA ASP A 161 -56.45 12.48 17.06
C ASP A 161 -54.94 12.62 16.77
N GLN A 162 -54.38 11.76 15.91
CA GLN A 162 -52.97 11.75 15.55
C GLN A 162 -52.78 12.33 14.14
N ILE A 163 -51.73 13.12 13.96
CA ILE A 163 -51.41 13.82 12.72
C ILE A 163 -49.99 13.45 12.32
N VAL A 164 -49.83 12.85 11.14
CA VAL A 164 -48.50 12.51 10.62
C VAL A 164 -47.80 13.77 10.14
N VAL A 165 -46.60 14.02 10.65
CA VAL A 165 -45.75 15.16 10.26
C VAL A 165 -44.59 14.61 9.44
N ALA A 166 -44.78 14.64 8.13
CA ALA A 166 -43.79 14.22 7.15
C ALA A 166 -43.90 15.12 5.90
N PRO A 167 -42.84 15.23 5.09
CA PRO A 167 -42.89 16.00 3.85
C PRO A 167 -44.09 15.61 2.98
N GLY A 168 -44.84 16.61 2.51
CA GLY A 168 -46.07 16.42 1.75
C GLY A 168 -47.34 16.17 2.57
N THR A 169 -47.27 16.03 3.89
CA THR A 169 -48.48 16.03 4.73
C THR A 169 -48.99 17.44 4.96
N ARG A 170 -50.32 17.58 5.11
CA ARG A 170 -50.97 18.87 5.38
C ARG A 170 -50.37 19.60 6.59
N ALA A 171 -50.03 18.86 7.63
CA ALA A 171 -49.43 19.41 8.85
C ALA A 171 -48.02 19.97 8.62
N PHE A 172 -47.19 19.26 7.87
CA PHE A 172 -45.85 19.73 7.55
C PHE A 172 -45.89 20.96 6.63
N ASN A 173 -46.77 20.97 5.63
CA ASN A 173 -46.94 22.13 4.75
C ASN A 173 -47.44 23.37 5.50
N ALA A 174 -48.37 23.20 6.45
CA ALA A 174 -48.86 24.28 7.31
C ALA A 174 -47.74 24.82 8.23
N LEU A 175 -46.87 23.96 8.76
CA LEU A 175 -45.68 24.37 9.52
C LEU A 175 -44.69 25.16 8.64
N CYS A 176 -44.45 24.74 7.40
CA CYS A 176 -43.62 25.47 6.46
C CYS A 176 -44.21 26.84 6.10
N ALA A 177 -45.52 26.90 5.85
CA ALA A 177 -46.23 28.15 5.58
C ALA A 177 -46.14 29.11 6.77
N LEU A 178 -46.30 28.60 8.00
CA LEU A 178 -46.16 29.37 9.23
C LEU A 178 -44.74 29.92 9.39
N ALA A 179 -43.71 29.10 9.14
CA ALA A 179 -42.31 29.53 9.21
C ALA A 179 -41.94 30.56 8.13
N GLY A 180 -42.56 30.48 6.95
CA GLY A 180 -42.37 31.44 5.86
C GLY A 180 -43.11 32.76 6.07
N SER A 181 -44.21 32.75 6.83
CA SER A 181 -44.86 33.98 7.27
C SER A 181 -44.01 34.63 8.38
N SER A 182 -43.43 35.80 8.11
CA SER A 182 -42.62 36.55 9.07
C SER A 182 -43.27 36.53 10.46
N ALA A 183 -42.55 36.03 11.46
CA ALA A 183 -43.03 35.96 12.85
C ALA A 183 -43.60 37.31 13.27
N PRO A 184 -44.70 37.35 14.06
CA PRO A 184 -45.21 38.61 14.57
C PRO A 184 -44.09 39.27 15.37
N GLU A 185 -43.62 40.44 14.90
CA GLU A 185 -42.67 41.26 15.64
C GLU A 185 -43.18 41.39 17.07
N SER A 186 -42.38 40.94 18.03
CA SER A 186 -42.69 41.10 19.45
C SER A 186 -42.71 42.61 19.75
N GLU A 187 -43.90 43.20 19.76
CA GLU A 187 -44.07 44.61 20.12
C GLU A 187 -43.51 44.84 21.53
N PRO A 188 -42.53 45.75 21.70
CA PRO A 188 -42.10 46.16 23.03
C PRO A 188 -43.21 46.95 23.73
N PRO A 189 -43.32 46.89 25.07
CA PRO A 189 -44.35 47.62 25.80
C PRO A 189 -44.22 49.13 25.60
N SER A 190 -45.24 49.67 24.91
CA SER A 190 -45.61 51.09 24.75
C SER A 190 -45.02 52.06 25.78
N SER A 191 -44.21 53.02 25.31
CA SER A 191 -43.98 54.30 25.99
C SER A 191 -44.14 55.49 25.03
N ALA A 192 -45.14 56.31 25.36
CA ALA A 192 -45.48 57.68 24.99
C ALA A 192 -44.71 58.46 23.88
N ALA A 193 -45.53 58.90 22.90
CA ALA A 193 -45.66 60.27 22.39
C ALA A 193 -44.50 60.95 21.63
N SER A 194 -44.70 61.15 20.32
CA SER A 194 -44.65 62.49 19.73
C SER A 194 -45.36 62.58 18.38
N THR A 195 -46.20 63.60 18.29
CA THR A 195 -47.09 63.95 17.19
C THR A 195 -46.44 65.05 16.36
N ALA A 196 -46.36 64.90 15.03
CA ALA A 196 -46.47 66.02 14.07
C ALA A 196 -46.65 65.51 12.63
N PRO A 197 -47.34 66.27 11.76
CA PRO A 197 -48.16 65.73 10.67
C PRO A 197 -47.57 65.98 9.28
N SER A 198 -48.00 65.22 8.26
CA SER A 198 -48.02 65.70 6.87
C SER A 198 -49.06 64.95 6.03
N GLU A 199 -49.66 65.72 5.13
CA GLU A 199 -50.93 65.59 4.41
C GLU A 199 -50.98 64.56 3.25
N PRO A 200 -52.17 64.30 2.68
CA PRO A 200 -52.42 63.15 1.79
C PRO A 200 -52.66 63.51 0.31
N VAL A 201 -52.79 62.44 -0.52
CA VAL A 201 -53.50 62.35 -1.84
C VAL A 201 -52.63 62.68 -3.10
N PRO A 202 -52.86 62.12 -4.33
CA PRO A 202 -53.88 61.14 -4.80
C PRO A 202 -53.37 59.90 -5.58
N THR A 203 -54.28 58.94 -5.68
CA THR A 203 -54.42 57.91 -6.74
C THR A 203 -54.76 58.50 -8.12
N PRO A 204 -54.37 57.83 -9.21
CA PRO A 204 -55.25 57.67 -10.37
C PRO A 204 -55.31 56.19 -10.81
N GLU A 205 -56.49 55.59 -10.89
CA GLU A 205 -57.39 55.52 -12.07
C GLU A 205 -56.93 54.52 -13.14
N GLU A 206 -57.85 53.57 -13.36
CA GLU A 206 -57.87 52.49 -14.34
C GLU A 206 -57.91 53.04 -15.77
N GLY A 207 -57.24 52.35 -16.71
CA GLY A 207 -57.28 52.65 -18.13
C GLY A 207 -56.91 51.44 -18.99
N GLU A 208 -57.84 51.05 -19.85
CA GLU A 208 -57.87 49.84 -20.66
C GLU A 208 -56.84 49.78 -21.81
N ALA A 209 -56.42 48.54 -22.10
CA ALA A 209 -56.07 47.92 -23.39
C ALA A 209 -55.55 48.77 -24.57
N ARG A 210 -54.34 48.42 -25.04
CA ARG A 210 -54.03 48.29 -26.48
C ARG A 210 -52.84 47.35 -26.73
N VAL A 211 -53.07 46.42 -27.66
CA VAL A 211 -52.10 45.52 -28.27
C VAL A 211 -51.35 46.30 -29.35
N ASP A 212 -50.01 46.31 -29.31
CA ASP A 212 -49.16 46.65 -30.46
C ASP A 212 -47.82 45.89 -30.36
N ASP A 213 -47.55 45.12 -31.42
CA ASP A 213 -46.31 44.42 -31.75
C ASP A 213 -45.16 45.40 -32.02
N ARG A 214 -44.00 45.23 -31.36
CA ARG A 214 -42.62 45.39 -31.90
C ARG A 214 -41.51 45.22 -30.83
N PRO A 215 -40.24 45.00 -31.23
CA PRO A 215 -39.36 44.00 -30.63
C PRO A 215 -38.32 44.57 -29.65
N GLU A 216 -37.77 43.66 -28.84
CA GLU A 216 -36.46 43.70 -28.15
C GLU A 216 -36.03 45.06 -27.60
N GLY A 217 -36.39 45.31 -26.35
CA GLY A 217 -35.85 46.37 -25.51
C GLY A 217 -35.22 45.79 -24.26
N GLU A 218 -33.93 46.04 -24.07
CA GLU A 218 -33.18 45.80 -22.83
C GLU A 218 -33.95 46.36 -21.62
N GLY A 219 -34.52 45.45 -20.84
CA GLY A 219 -35.35 45.74 -19.67
C GLY A 219 -34.55 46.35 -18.53
N ALA A 220 -35.03 47.51 -18.09
CA ALA A 220 -34.55 48.24 -16.92
C ALA A 220 -34.57 47.39 -15.64
N ILE A 221 -33.43 47.30 -14.97
CA ILE A 221 -33.32 46.86 -13.57
C ILE A 221 -33.93 47.96 -12.70
N ALA A 222 -35.24 47.95 -12.53
CA ALA A 222 -35.96 48.85 -11.65
C ALA A 222 -37.11 48.11 -10.97
N GLY A 223 -36.84 47.59 -9.78
CA GLY A 223 -37.84 47.10 -8.85
C GLY A 223 -37.33 45.94 -7.99
N GLY A 224 -36.67 46.23 -6.86
CA GLY A 224 -36.43 45.18 -5.86
C GLY A 224 -35.36 45.45 -4.80
N VAL A 225 -34.27 46.16 -5.08
CA VAL A 225 -33.22 46.39 -4.06
C VAL A 225 -33.48 47.69 -3.30
N ALA A 226 -34.59 47.73 -2.55
CA ALA A 226 -34.87 48.80 -1.60
C ALA A 226 -34.39 48.39 -0.20
N SER A 227 -33.08 48.30 0.01
CA SER A 227 -32.46 48.47 1.34
C SER A 227 -30.94 48.60 1.17
N GLY A 228 -30.32 49.47 1.95
CA GLY A 228 -28.91 49.88 1.77
C GLY A 228 -27.92 48.71 1.76
N VAL A 229 -26.75 48.95 1.13
CA VAL A 229 -25.62 48.01 1.20
C VAL A 229 -25.27 47.80 2.67
N GLY A 230 -25.47 46.58 3.17
CA GLY A 230 -25.09 46.20 4.54
C GLY A 230 -23.60 46.43 4.75
N ARG A 231 -23.17 46.71 5.98
CA ARG A 231 -21.73 46.84 6.29
C ARG A 231 -21.36 45.81 7.34
N LEU A 232 -20.32 45.05 7.07
CA LEU A 232 -19.80 44.03 7.96
C LEU A 232 -18.29 44.21 8.12
N HIS A 233 -17.82 44.25 9.36
CA HIS A 233 -16.41 44.30 9.67
C HIS A 233 -15.96 42.92 10.13
N LEU A 234 -14.89 42.42 9.53
CA LEU A 234 -14.29 41.11 9.79
C LEU A 234 -12.89 41.34 10.39
N GLY A 235 -12.87 41.65 11.69
CA GLY A 235 -11.64 41.83 12.46
C GLY A 235 -11.15 40.53 13.11
N SER A 236 -9.91 40.56 13.62
CA SER A 236 -9.32 39.42 14.34
C SER A 236 -10.02 39.10 15.68
N ASP A 237 -10.82 40.02 16.20
CA ASP A 237 -11.64 39.84 17.40
C ASP A 237 -12.86 38.95 17.17
N VAL A 238 -13.32 38.86 15.92
CA VAL A 238 -14.49 38.08 15.52
C VAL A 238 -14.11 36.80 14.78
N LEU A 239 -13.01 36.82 14.03
CA LEU A 239 -12.51 35.68 13.27
C LEU A 239 -11.51 34.85 14.07
N GLN A 240 -11.62 33.53 13.98
CA GLN A 240 -10.61 32.62 14.50
C GLN A 240 -9.34 32.73 13.65
N LEU A 241 -8.21 32.97 14.32
CA LEU A 241 -6.88 32.95 13.71
C LEU A 241 -6.42 31.49 13.51
N HIS A 242 -5.76 31.24 12.39
CA HIS A 242 -5.24 29.92 12.04
C HIS A 242 -3.74 29.97 11.79
N VAL A 243 -3.11 28.80 11.91
CA VAL A 243 -1.69 28.60 11.58
C VAL A 243 -1.59 28.29 10.08
N PRO A 244 -0.52 28.72 9.38
CA PRO A 244 -0.29 28.32 7.99
C PRO A 244 -0.32 26.79 7.84
N PRO A 245 -1.07 26.23 6.88
CA PRO A 245 -1.16 24.78 6.68
C PRO A 245 0.20 24.11 6.44
N THR A 246 1.17 24.84 5.87
CA THR A 246 2.55 24.37 5.68
C THR A 246 3.28 24.07 6.98
N LEU A 247 2.97 24.82 8.04
CA LEU A 247 3.56 24.63 9.35
C LEU A 247 2.81 23.57 10.14
N GLU A 248 1.48 23.47 9.98
CA GLU A 248 0.67 22.40 10.59
C GLU A 248 0.98 21.01 10.02
N ALA A 249 1.33 20.92 8.74
CA ALA A 249 1.76 19.68 8.10
C ALA A 249 3.21 19.28 8.45
N GLY A 250 4.00 20.21 8.98
CA GLY A 250 5.37 19.96 9.41
C GLY A 250 5.44 19.18 10.73
N GLU A 251 6.64 18.75 11.10
CA GLU A 251 6.91 18.08 12.39
C GLU A 251 7.07 19.09 13.54
N PHE A 252 6.49 20.28 13.40
CA PHE A 252 6.64 21.37 14.36
C PHE A 252 5.40 21.50 15.25
N GLU A 253 5.62 21.70 16.54
CA GLU A 253 4.58 22.26 17.39
C GLU A 253 4.55 23.77 17.18
N THR A 254 3.47 24.26 16.56
CA THR A 254 3.29 25.69 16.27
C THR A 254 2.19 26.29 17.14
N THR A 255 2.48 27.43 17.77
CA THR A 255 1.53 28.18 18.60
C THR A 255 1.43 29.63 18.12
N ILE A 256 0.21 30.17 18.10
CA ILE A 256 -0.02 31.58 17.79
C ILE A 256 0.23 32.40 19.04
N GLU A 257 1.18 33.33 18.97
CA GLU A 257 1.49 34.23 20.08
C GLU A 257 0.60 35.48 20.06
N ASP A 258 0.54 36.16 18.91
CA ASP A 258 -0.17 37.42 18.75
C ASP A 258 -0.52 37.71 17.27
N PHE A 259 -1.50 38.58 17.05
CA PHE A 259 -1.81 39.15 15.75
C PHE A 259 -1.87 40.67 15.84
N SER A 260 -0.99 41.33 15.07
CA SER A 260 -0.90 42.79 14.99
C SER A 260 -1.50 43.30 13.67
N PRO A 261 -2.68 43.95 13.68
CA PRO A 261 -3.30 44.49 12.47
C PRO A 261 -2.45 45.64 11.91
N ARG A 262 -2.23 45.65 10.59
CA ARG A 262 -1.44 46.67 9.86
C ARG A 262 -2.29 47.51 8.92
N GLY A 263 -3.43 47.00 8.47
CA GLY A 263 -4.34 47.70 7.58
C GLY A 263 -5.71 47.04 7.47
N GLU A 264 -6.59 47.69 6.71
CA GLU A 264 -7.91 47.18 6.36
C GLU A 264 -8.06 47.15 4.84
N GLU A 265 -8.64 46.07 4.34
CA GLU A 265 -9.05 45.92 2.95
C GLU A 265 -10.58 45.85 2.87
N ARG A 266 -11.13 46.03 1.66
CA ARG A 266 -12.58 46.12 1.46
C ARG A 266 -13.02 45.22 0.31
N ALA A 267 -14.14 44.55 0.48
CA ALA A 267 -14.77 43.72 -0.56
C ALA A 267 -16.28 43.94 -0.61
N LEU A 268 -16.92 43.45 -1.68
CA LEU A 268 -18.37 43.39 -1.81
C LEU A 268 -18.82 41.93 -1.86
N ALA A 269 -19.70 41.53 -0.95
CA ALA A 269 -20.37 40.24 -0.94
C ALA A 269 -21.74 40.36 -1.59
N PHE A 270 -22.02 39.52 -2.58
CA PHE A 270 -23.28 39.40 -3.27
C PHE A 270 -23.91 38.07 -2.89
N GLN A 271 -25.11 38.11 -2.30
CA GLN A 271 -25.88 36.92 -2.03
C GLN A 271 -26.84 36.69 -3.18
N PHE A 272 -26.72 35.56 -3.87
CA PHE A 272 -27.63 35.11 -4.89
C PHE A 272 -28.51 33.98 -4.38
N ARG A 273 -29.73 33.90 -4.89
CA ARG A 273 -30.61 32.74 -4.79
C ARG A 273 -30.73 32.14 -6.18
N ALA A 274 -30.31 30.88 -6.33
CA ALA A 274 -30.46 30.10 -7.54
C ALA A 274 -31.63 29.13 -7.36
N GLY A 275 -32.69 29.30 -8.14
CA GLY A 275 -33.80 28.36 -8.23
C GLY A 275 -33.62 27.46 -9.45
N PHE A 276 -33.71 26.15 -9.25
CA PHE A 276 -33.74 25.17 -10.33
C PHE A 276 -35.18 24.72 -10.53
N LEU A 277 -35.71 24.91 -11.74
CA LEU A 277 -37.07 24.53 -12.12
C LEU A 277 -37.01 23.33 -13.06
N SER A 278 -37.58 22.19 -12.64
CA SER A 278 -37.84 21.03 -13.50
C SER A 278 -39.28 20.53 -13.34
N VAL A 279 -39.81 19.83 -14.33
CA VAL A 279 -41.22 19.35 -14.31
C VAL A 279 -41.48 18.27 -13.26
N ARG A 280 -40.43 17.63 -12.74
CA ARG A 280 -40.56 16.71 -11.59
C ARG A 280 -40.81 17.44 -10.25
N SER A 281 -41.13 18.73 -10.25
CA SER A 281 -41.45 19.55 -9.06
C SER A 281 -40.30 19.66 -8.05
N TYR A 282 -39.07 19.36 -8.46
CA TYR A 282 -37.87 19.65 -7.68
C TYR A 282 -37.53 21.13 -7.80
N GLN A 283 -38.27 21.97 -7.07
CA GLN A 283 -37.78 23.31 -6.77
C GLN A 283 -36.65 23.16 -5.75
N ARG A 284 -35.42 23.08 -6.26
CA ARG A 284 -34.23 23.23 -5.43
C ARG A 284 -33.88 24.71 -5.41
N GLU A 285 -33.86 25.31 -4.24
CA GLU A 285 -33.33 26.65 -4.04
C GLU A 285 -31.98 26.57 -3.35
N GLU A 286 -30.99 27.23 -3.90
CA GLU A 286 -29.65 27.33 -3.32
C GLU A 286 -29.26 28.79 -3.13
N THR A 287 -28.53 29.06 -2.05
CA THR A 287 -27.99 30.40 -1.81
C THR A 287 -26.49 30.40 -2.05
N HIS A 288 -26.04 31.23 -2.98
CA HIS A 288 -24.64 31.38 -3.36
C HIS A 288 -24.12 32.73 -2.92
N THR A 289 -22.98 32.74 -2.23
CA THR A 289 -22.33 33.98 -1.77
C THR A 289 -21.08 34.20 -2.62
N ILE A 290 -21.05 35.29 -3.38
CA ILE A 290 -19.89 35.64 -4.20
C ILE A 290 -19.28 36.91 -3.63
N THR A 291 -18.01 36.85 -3.22
CA THR A 291 -17.29 38.05 -2.77
C THR A 291 -16.33 38.52 -3.85
N VAL A 292 -16.25 39.83 -4.04
CA VAL A 292 -15.48 40.46 -5.12
C VAL A 292 -14.66 41.60 -4.55
N ASP A 293 -13.38 41.67 -4.93
CA ASP A 293 -12.58 42.87 -4.71
C ASP A 293 -13.03 43.96 -5.70
N PRO A 294 -13.57 45.09 -5.21
CA PRO A 294 -14.03 46.18 -6.07
C PRO A 294 -12.91 46.84 -6.89
N ALA A 295 -11.66 46.79 -6.43
CA ALA A 295 -10.53 47.42 -7.11
C ALA A 295 -10.04 46.59 -8.29
N THR A 296 -9.80 45.29 -8.06
CA THR A 296 -9.25 44.37 -9.09
C THR A 296 -10.34 43.65 -9.89
N ARG A 297 -11.58 43.63 -9.38
CA ARG A 297 -12.73 42.86 -9.93
C ARG A 297 -12.50 41.34 -9.90
N SER A 298 -11.55 40.87 -9.09
CA SER A 298 -11.33 39.45 -8.86
C SER A 298 -12.41 38.91 -7.91
N VAL A 299 -12.81 37.66 -8.15
CA VAL A 299 -13.65 36.92 -7.20
C VAL A 299 -12.74 36.40 -6.09
N LEU A 300 -13.17 36.55 -4.84
CA LEU A 300 -12.42 36.13 -3.64
C LEU A 300 -13.12 34.90 -3.02
N PRO A 301 -12.92 33.69 -3.55
CA PRO A 301 -13.63 32.50 -3.05
C PRO A 301 -13.30 32.18 -1.59
N GLY A 302 -12.06 32.38 -1.14
CA GLY A 302 -11.65 32.18 0.26
C GLY A 302 -12.47 33.04 1.24
N LEU A 303 -12.66 34.33 0.90
CA LEU A 303 -13.47 35.24 1.70
C LEU A 303 -14.95 34.85 1.72
N ALA A 304 -15.50 34.39 0.59
CA ALA A 304 -16.88 33.91 0.50
C ALA A 304 -17.11 32.68 1.39
N SER A 305 -16.23 31.68 1.30
CA SER A 305 -16.27 30.47 2.13
C SER A 305 -16.16 30.81 3.60
N ARG A 306 -15.23 31.70 3.98
CA ARG A 306 -15.03 32.12 5.36
C ARG A 306 -16.25 32.88 5.90
N LEU A 307 -16.79 33.80 5.12
CA LEU A 307 -18.00 34.53 5.48
C LEU A 307 -19.16 33.57 5.72
N ASN A 308 -19.39 32.60 4.84
CA ASN A 308 -20.48 31.62 4.98
C ASN A 308 -20.30 30.74 6.23
N ALA A 309 -19.07 30.32 6.52
CA ALA A 309 -18.75 29.51 7.70
C ALA A 309 -19.04 30.26 9.02
N HIS A 310 -18.84 31.58 9.06
CA HIS A 310 -19.02 32.40 10.25
C HIS A 310 -20.32 33.20 10.28
N LEU A 311 -21.06 33.26 9.18
CA LEU A 311 -22.32 34.02 9.05
C LEU A 311 -23.30 33.72 10.21
N PRO A 312 -23.53 32.46 10.64
CA PRO A 312 -24.44 32.19 11.75
C PRO A 312 -24.00 32.83 13.07
N ARG A 313 -22.69 32.91 13.32
CA ARG A 313 -22.14 33.56 14.52
C ARG A 313 -22.19 35.09 14.41
N LEU A 314 -21.94 35.62 13.22
CA LEU A 314 -21.98 37.06 12.93
C LEU A 314 -23.38 37.65 13.02
N LEU A 315 -24.40 36.83 12.77
CA LEU A 315 -25.81 37.21 12.85
C LEU A 315 -26.43 36.94 14.23
N ASP A 316 -25.70 36.35 15.19
CA ASP A 316 -26.22 36.08 16.53
C ASP A 316 -26.22 37.39 17.38
N PRO A 317 -27.40 37.95 17.70
CA PRO A 317 -27.49 39.20 18.44
C PRO A 317 -26.98 39.09 19.89
N SER A 318 -26.84 37.87 20.44
CA SER A 318 -26.44 37.66 21.84
C SER A 318 -24.99 38.02 22.15
N MET A 319 -24.13 38.14 21.12
CA MET A 319 -22.72 38.52 21.28
C MET A 319 -22.52 40.03 21.47
N GLY A 320 -23.50 40.86 21.09
CA GLY A 320 -23.41 42.32 21.21
C GLY A 320 -23.55 42.87 22.63
N GLU A 321 -24.09 42.09 23.58
CA GLU A 321 -24.45 42.60 24.92
C GLU A 321 -23.56 42.09 26.07
N ARG A 322 -22.70 41.08 25.85
CA ARG A 322 -21.96 40.41 26.95
C ARG A 322 -20.57 40.97 27.30
N GLY A 323 -20.05 41.95 26.55
CA GLY A 323 -18.70 42.50 26.78
C GLY A 323 -18.60 43.74 27.69
N GLY A 324 -19.70 44.13 28.34
CA GLY A 324 -19.88 45.51 28.81
C GLY A 324 -20.11 45.73 30.31
N GLU A 325 -19.65 44.88 31.23
CA GLU A 325 -19.65 45.22 32.66
C GLU A 325 -18.28 44.89 33.29
N GLU A 326 -17.76 45.81 34.10
CA GLU A 326 -16.48 45.77 34.83
C GLU A 326 -15.21 46.26 34.10
N GLY A 327 -15.27 47.48 33.57
CA GLY A 327 -14.07 48.26 33.19
C GLY A 327 -14.23 49.75 33.44
N GLN A 328 -14.39 50.17 34.70
CA GLN A 328 -14.43 51.60 35.07
C GLN A 328 -13.04 52.23 34.87
N GLY A 329 -12.95 53.16 33.91
CA GLY A 329 -12.02 54.29 34.00
C GLY A 329 -10.99 54.42 32.89
N ASN A 330 -11.42 54.76 31.67
CA ASN A 330 -10.72 55.80 30.90
C ASN A 330 -11.65 56.36 29.81
N GLN A 331 -12.20 57.56 30.03
CA GLN A 331 -12.86 58.34 28.97
C GLN A 331 -11.78 58.94 28.06
N GLY A 332 -11.10 58.08 27.31
CA GLY A 332 -10.44 58.48 26.08
C GLY A 332 -11.47 58.43 24.97
N THR A 333 -11.73 59.56 24.33
CA THR A 333 -12.48 59.70 23.07
C THR A 333 -11.99 58.65 22.05
N LYS A 334 -12.65 57.48 22.02
CA LYS A 334 -12.62 56.56 20.88
C LYS A 334 -13.37 57.29 19.77
N GLU A 335 -12.64 58.04 18.96
CA GLU A 335 -13.08 58.45 17.65
C GLU A 335 -13.69 57.21 16.98
N SER A 336 -14.97 57.29 16.63
CA SER A 336 -15.65 56.28 15.84
C SER A 336 -14.78 56.02 14.61
N ARG A 337 -14.09 54.88 14.59
CA ARG A 337 -13.20 54.40 13.53
C ARG A 337 -13.86 54.75 12.21
N ALA A 338 -13.24 55.67 11.46
CA ALA A 338 -13.87 56.35 10.34
C ALA A 338 -14.38 55.30 9.35
N VAL A 339 -15.69 55.08 9.37
CA VAL A 339 -16.32 54.10 8.47
C VAL A 339 -16.03 54.58 7.06
N GLY A 340 -15.27 53.79 6.29
CA GLY A 340 -14.79 54.17 4.98
C GLY A 340 -15.90 54.70 4.07
N GLU A 341 -15.53 55.58 3.14
CA GLU A 341 -16.48 56.17 2.19
C GLU A 341 -17.30 55.07 1.48
N PRO A 342 -18.63 55.24 1.33
CA PRO A 342 -19.46 54.27 0.63
C PRO A 342 -18.92 54.04 -0.79
N PHE A 343 -19.04 52.81 -1.29
CA PHE A 343 -18.70 52.53 -2.68
C PHE A 343 -19.59 53.33 -3.62
N ASP A 344 -19.00 53.90 -4.67
CA ASP A 344 -19.77 54.54 -5.72
C ASP A 344 -20.53 53.50 -6.56
N ARG A 345 -21.55 53.98 -7.26
CA ARG A 345 -22.48 53.11 -8.00
C ARG A 345 -21.82 52.36 -9.16
N GLU A 346 -20.77 52.93 -9.76
CA GLU A 346 -20.08 52.32 -10.89
C GLU A 346 -19.21 51.15 -10.42
N THR A 347 -18.51 51.32 -9.29
CA THR A 347 -17.76 50.25 -8.63
C THR A 347 -18.64 49.07 -8.25
N VAL A 348 -19.81 49.32 -7.63
CA VAL A 348 -20.76 48.24 -7.29
C VAL A 348 -21.28 47.53 -8.54
N ARG A 349 -21.59 48.26 -9.62
CA ARG A 349 -22.09 47.67 -10.87
C ARG A 349 -21.02 46.81 -11.54
N SER A 350 -19.77 47.27 -11.55
CA SER A 350 -18.66 46.50 -12.11
C SER A 350 -18.37 45.24 -11.29
N ALA A 351 -18.43 45.32 -9.96
CA ALA A 351 -18.28 44.16 -9.10
C ALA A 351 -19.44 43.16 -9.27
N TYR A 352 -20.67 43.65 -9.46
CA TYR A 352 -21.84 42.81 -9.74
C TYR A 352 -21.67 42.01 -11.05
N SER A 353 -21.11 42.61 -12.10
CA SER A 353 -20.82 41.87 -13.34
C SER A 353 -19.81 40.73 -13.13
N ALA A 354 -18.79 40.92 -12.29
CA ALA A 354 -17.87 39.84 -11.90
C ALA A 354 -18.60 38.78 -11.05
N ALA A 355 -19.42 39.21 -10.10
CA ALA A 355 -20.21 38.33 -9.25
C ALA A 355 -21.21 37.48 -10.04
N LYS A 356 -21.82 38.04 -11.10
CA LYS A 356 -22.72 37.33 -12.01
C LYS A 356 -22.02 36.17 -12.72
N ARG A 357 -20.80 36.37 -13.20
CA ARG A 357 -20.01 35.26 -13.78
C ARG A 357 -19.69 34.21 -12.72
N GLY A 358 -19.24 34.64 -11.54
CA GLY A 358 -18.90 33.73 -10.44
C GLY A 358 -20.09 32.88 -9.97
N VAL A 359 -21.32 33.43 -9.90
CA VAL A 359 -22.50 32.63 -9.57
C VAL A 359 -22.91 31.69 -10.70
N SER A 360 -22.77 32.10 -11.97
CA SER A 360 -23.00 31.20 -13.11
C SER A 360 -22.07 29.98 -13.06
N GLU A 361 -20.76 30.21 -12.87
CA GLU A 361 -19.76 29.15 -12.71
C GLU A 361 -20.03 28.27 -11.48
N ALA A 362 -20.54 28.84 -10.37
CA ALA A 362 -20.84 28.08 -9.16
C ALA A 362 -22.11 27.20 -9.28
N VAL A 363 -23.07 27.61 -10.11
CA VAL A 363 -24.36 26.94 -10.28
C VAL A 363 -24.32 25.86 -11.37
N GLU A 364 -23.44 26.03 -12.37
CA GLU A 364 -23.28 25.15 -13.52
C GLU A 364 -23.10 23.66 -13.15
N PRO A 365 -22.22 23.25 -12.22
CA PRO A 365 -22.07 21.83 -11.88
C PRO A 365 -23.35 21.19 -11.32
N THR A 366 -24.15 21.98 -10.60
CA THR A 366 -25.43 21.51 -10.04
C THR A 366 -26.48 21.41 -11.13
N ALA A 367 -26.49 22.35 -12.09
CA ALA A 367 -27.37 22.31 -13.25
C ALA A 367 -27.07 21.09 -14.13
N GLU A 368 -25.79 20.83 -14.44
CA GLU A 368 -25.33 19.65 -15.20
C GLU A 368 -25.75 18.35 -14.51
N THR A 369 -25.50 18.21 -13.21
CA THR A 369 -25.88 17.02 -12.44
C THR A 369 -27.41 16.77 -12.47
N LEU A 370 -28.22 17.84 -12.48
CA LEU A 370 -29.67 17.70 -12.61
C LEU A 370 -30.04 17.37 -14.05
N GLN A 371 -29.36 17.94 -15.04
CA GLN A 371 -29.59 17.71 -16.46
C GLN A 371 -29.35 16.24 -16.82
N GLU A 372 -28.24 15.64 -16.40
CA GLU A 372 -27.95 14.21 -16.62
C GLU A 372 -29.06 13.29 -16.07
N LYS A 373 -29.62 13.65 -14.91
CA LYS A 373 -30.72 12.89 -14.28
C LYS A 373 -32.03 13.02 -15.05
N GLU A 374 -32.32 14.21 -15.57
CA GLU A 374 -33.51 14.43 -16.39
C GLU A 374 -33.33 13.81 -17.78
N GLU A 375 -32.14 13.84 -18.38
CA GLU A 375 -31.82 13.16 -19.65
C GLU A 375 -32.06 11.66 -19.55
N THR A 376 -31.60 11.01 -18.49
CA THR A 376 -31.89 9.58 -18.26
C THR A 376 -33.41 9.32 -18.22
N ALA A 377 -34.17 10.22 -17.58
CA ALA A 377 -35.62 10.10 -17.51
C ALA A 377 -36.31 10.39 -18.85
N ILE A 378 -35.77 11.30 -19.66
CA ILE A 378 -36.22 11.57 -21.03
C ILE A 378 -35.99 10.34 -21.89
N GLU A 379 -34.81 9.73 -21.85
CA GLU A 379 -34.46 8.55 -22.65
C GLU A 379 -35.41 7.38 -22.37
N GLU A 380 -35.63 7.05 -21.10
CA GLU A 380 -36.60 6.02 -20.70
C GLU A 380 -38.00 6.34 -21.27
N ARG A 381 -38.40 7.60 -21.22
CA ARG A 381 -39.73 8.02 -21.69
C ARG A 381 -39.83 8.04 -23.22
N ILE A 382 -38.76 8.38 -23.93
CA ILE A 382 -38.66 8.32 -25.39
C ILE A 382 -38.75 6.87 -25.86
N GLU A 383 -38.06 5.95 -25.19
CA GLU A 383 -38.15 4.52 -25.48
C GLU A 383 -39.59 4.01 -25.33
N GLU A 384 -40.25 4.32 -24.21
CA GLU A 384 -41.65 3.97 -23.98
C GLU A 384 -42.60 4.53 -25.06
N ILE A 385 -42.37 5.76 -25.51
CA ILE A 385 -43.14 6.38 -26.60
C ILE A 385 -42.87 5.64 -27.92
N GLY A 386 -41.60 5.38 -28.25
CA GLY A 386 -41.20 4.65 -29.45
C GLY A 386 -41.82 3.26 -29.53
N GLU A 387 -41.72 2.47 -28.45
CA GLU A 387 -42.34 1.14 -28.37
C GLU A 387 -43.85 1.16 -28.60
N TYR A 388 -44.54 2.20 -28.09
CA TYR A 388 -45.97 2.38 -28.30
C TYR A 388 -46.31 2.61 -29.78
N TYR A 389 -45.59 3.49 -30.45
CA TYR A 389 -45.82 3.80 -31.86
C TYR A 389 -45.37 2.65 -32.79
N ASP A 390 -44.29 1.94 -32.46
CA ASP A 390 -43.86 0.73 -33.17
C ASP A 390 -44.92 -0.36 -33.15
N ARG A 391 -45.48 -0.65 -31.98
CA ARG A 391 -46.59 -1.59 -31.84
C ARG A 391 -47.76 -1.20 -32.73
N ARG A 392 -48.09 0.10 -32.77
CA ARG A 392 -49.20 0.61 -33.58
C ARG A 392 -48.93 0.49 -35.08
N ARG A 393 -47.68 0.69 -35.54
CA ARG A 393 -47.28 0.46 -36.94
C ARG A 393 -47.31 -1.02 -37.31
N ALA A 394 -46.88 -1.91 -36.41
CA ALA A 394 -46.93 -3.36 -36.61
C ALA A 394 -48.37 -3.89 -36.76
N GLU A 395 -49.32 -3.35 -35.99
CA GLU A 395 -50.76 -3.67 -36.15
C GLU A 395 -51.29 -3.28 -37.55
N LEU A 396 -50.75 -2.22 -38.17
CA LEU A 396 -51.10 -1.84 -39.55
C LEU A 396 -50.46 -2.79 -40.57
N ASP A 397 -49.23 -3.23 -40.34
CA ASP A 397 -48.57 -4.25 -41.17
C ASP A 397 -49.29 -5.59 -41.13
N GLU A 398 -49.80 -5.99 -39.97
CA GLU A 398 -50.61 -7.20 -39.82
C GLU A 398 -51.89 -7.12 -40.69
N GLN A 399 -52.50 -5.95 -40.85
CA GLN A 399 -53.66 -5.77 -41.74
C GLN A 399 -53.29 -6.00 -43.21
N VAL A 400 -52.15 -5.45 -43.65
CA VAL A 400 -51.64 -5.67 -45.02
C VAL A 400 -51.30 -7.15 -45.22
N ALA A 401 -50.63 -7.79 -44.26
CA ALA A 401 -50.29 -9.20 -44.31
C ALA A 401 -51.54 -10.10 -44.37
N SER A 402 -52.57 -9.79 -43.58
CA SER A 402 -53.86 -10.49 -43.59
C SER A 402 -54.54 -10.41 -44.97
N LYS A 403 -54.54 -9.23 -45.61
CA LYS A 403 -55.07 -9.05 -46.96
C LYS A 403 -54.26 -9.80 -48.03
N ARG A 404 -52.94 -9.82 -47.94
CA ARG A 404 -52.06 -10.62 -48.82
C ARG A 404 -52.31 -12.12 -48.67
N ALA A 405 -52.50 -12.60 -47.44
CA ALA A 405 -52.82 -14.00 -47.18
C ALA A 405 -54.18 -14.41 -47.80
N ALA A 406 -55.18 -13.52 -47.75
CA ALA A 406 -56.46 -13.75 -48.41
C ALA A 406 -56.33 -13.91 -49.94
N ILE A 407 -55.51 -13.06 -50.59
CA ILE A 407 -55.20 -13.18 -52.03
C ILE A 407 -54.54 -14.54 -52.34
N SER A 408 -53.57 -14.96 -51.52
CA SER A 408 -52.92 -16.27 -51.66
C SER A 408 -53.93 -17.42 -51.57
N GLU A 409 -54.89 -17.34 -50.63
CA GLU A 409 -55.95 -18.33 -50.51
C GLU A 409 -56.82 -18.42 -51.77
N TYR A 410 -57.14 -17.28 -52.40
CA TYR A 410 -57.85 -17.25 -53.68
C TYR A 410 -57.03 -17.86 -54.84
N SER A 411 -55.73 -17.61 -54.89
CA SER A 411 -54.81 -18.24 -55.87
C SER A 411 -54.79 -19.76 -55.72
N GLU A 412 -54.67 -20.27 -54.50
CA GLU A 412 -54.70 -21.72 -54.26
C GLU A 412 -56.05 -22.35 -54.61
N LYS A 413 -57.16 -21.64 -54.35
CA LYS A 413 -58.51 -22.07 -54.75
C LYS A 413 -58.66 -22.10 -56.27
N TYR A 414 -58.05 -21.14 -56.98
CA TYR A 414 -58.01 -21.09 -58.44
C TYR A 414 -57.29 -22.32 -59.02
N ASP A 415 -56.09 -22.63 -58.52
CA ASP A 415 -55.28 -23.77 -58.98
C ASP A 415 -55.97 -25.13 -58.77
N ARG A 416 -56.68 -25.28 -57.65
CA ARG A 416 -57.43 -26.49 -57.30
C ARG A 416 -58.76 -26.64 -58.05
N ALA A 417 -59.30 -25.59 -58.66
CA ALA A 417 -60.61 -25.64 -59.31
C ALA A 417 -60.58 -26.47 -60.61
N ALA A 418 -61.50 -27.42 -60.75
CA ALA A 418 -61.58 -28.33 -61.89
C ALA A 418 -62.39 -27.78 -63.09
N GLY A 419 -63.20 -26.74 -62.89
CA GLY A 419 -64.10 -26.18 -63.92
C GLY A 419 -63.80 -24.72 -64.24
N ASP A 420 -63.92 -24.35 -65.52
CA ASP A 420 -63.59 -23.01 -66.03
C ASP A 420 -64.44 -21.90 -65.41
N GLU A 421 -65.73 -22.16 -65.15
CA GLU A 421 -66.63 -21.19 -64.51
C GLU A 421 -66.17 -20.84 -63.09
N THR A 422 -65.80 -21.86 -62.30
CA THR A 422 -65.30 -21.69 -60.94
C THR A 422 -63.94 -20.97 -60.93
N ARG A 423 -63.07 -21.26 -61.90
CA ARG A 423 -61.79 -20.55 -62.08
C ARG A 423 -62.00 -19.06 -62.38
N LEU A 424 -62.92 -18.73 -63.30
CA LEU A 424 -63.24 -17.34 -63.61
C LEU A 424 -63.82 -16.57 -62.42
N ARG A 425 -64.60 -17.25 -61.55
CA ARG A 425 -65.08 -16.66 -60.30
C ARG A 425 -63.94 -16.32 -59.34
N TYR A 426 -63.05 -17.28 -59.04
CA TYR A 426 -61.91 -17.02 -58.15
C TYR A 426 -60.94 -15.98 -58.72
N LEU A 427 -60.76 -15.92 -60.04
CA LEU A 427 -59.96 -14.86 -60.66
C LEU A 427 -60.57 -13.47 -60.49
N ARG A 428 -61.91 -13.35 -60.46
CA ARG A 428 -62.58 -12.08 -60.18
C ARG A 428 -62.42 -11.69 -58.72
N GLU A 429 -62.68 -12.62 -57.80
CA GLU A 429 -62.50 -12.42 -56.35
C GLU A 429 -61.04 -12.06 -56.01
N GLN A 430 -60.08 -12.69 -56.70
CA GLN A 430 -58.65 -12.35 -56.57
C GLN A 430 -58.37 -10.91 -56.99
N ARG A 431 -58.86 -10.45 -58.15
CA ARG A 431 -58.62 -9.07 -58.61
C ARG A 431 -59.27 -8.04 -57.69
N GLU A 432 -60.47 -8.31 -57.21
CA GLU A 432 -61.15 -7.45 -56.23
C GLU A 432 -60.34 -7.38 -54.93
N ALA A 433 -59.82 -8.52 -54.45
CA ALA A 433 -58.93 -8.54 -53.29
C ALA A 433 -57.57 -7.84 -53.54
N GLU A 434 -57.04 -7.87 -54.76
CA GLU A 434 -55.83 -7.13 -55.16
C GLU A 434 -56.06 -5.62 -55.20
N GLU A 435 -57.20 -5.16 -55.73
CA GLU A 435 -57.62 -3.76 -55.68
C GLU A 435 -57.81 -3.28 -54.22
N ASP A 436 -58.51 -4.07 -53.40
CA ASP A 436 -58.67 -3.80 -51.97
C ASP A 436 -57.33 -3.73 -51.23
N LEU A 437 -56.38 -4.61 -51.57
CA LEU A 437 -55.04 -4.59 -50.97
C LEU A 437 -54.28 -3.32 -51.35
N ALA A 438 -54.39 -2.86 -52.60
CA ALA A 438 -53.74 -1.62 -53.03
C ALA A 438 -54.27 -0.42 -52.24
N ASP A 439 -55.58 -0.32 -52.07
CA ASP A 439 -56.21 0.74 -51.28
C ASP A 439 -55.80 0.67 -49.80
N VAL A 440 -55.73 -0.53 -49.22
CA VAL A 440 -55.29 -0.71 -47.82
C VAL A 440 -53.81 -0.35 -47.65
N ILE A 441 -52.94 -0.70 -48.61
CA ILE A 441 -51.52 -0.33 -48.57
C ILE A 441 -51.37 1.19 -48.57
N GLU A 442 -52.06 1.91 -49.46
CA GLU A 442 -52.00 3.37 -49.51
C GLU A 442 -52.48 4.00 -48.19
N GLN A 443 -53.59 3.51 -47.63
CA GLN A 443 -54.12 4.00 -46.34
C GLN A 443 -53.17 3.69 -45.17
N VAL A 444 -52.58 2.51 -45.15
CA VAL A 444 -51.62 2.10 -44.11
C VAL A 444 -50.36 2.95 -44.18
N GLU A 445 -49.79 3.19 -45.36
CA GLU A 445 -48.61 4.04 -45.50
C GLU A 445 -48.90 5.49 -45.09
N ALA A 446 -50.05 6.05 -45.50
CA ALA A 446 -50.47 7.37 -45.06
C ALA A 446 -50.62 7.45 -43.53
N ARG A 447 -51.25 6.44 -42.89
CA ARG A 447 -51.41 6.40 -41.44
C ARG A 447 -50.08 6.18 -40.71
N LYS A 448 -49.16 5.39 -41.26
CA LYS A 448 -47.82 5.21 -40.70
C LYS A 448 -47.04 6.53 -40.69
N GLU A 449 -47.15 7.35 -41.74
CA GLU A 449 -46.50 8.66 -41.76
C GLU A 449 -47.10 9.63 -40.74
N GLU A 450 -48.43 9.62 -40.58
CA GLU A 450 -49.10 10.39 -39.53
C GLU A 450 -48.61 9.96 -38.13
N LEU A 451 -48.53 8.65 -37.85
CA LEU A 451 -48.00 8.12 -36.60
C LEU A 451 -46.54 8.53 -36.35
N ARG A 452 -45.69 8.56 -37.39
CA ARG A 452 -44.30 9.06 -37.28
C ARG A 452 -44.26 10.54 -36.91
N SER A 453 -45.17 11.35 -37.44
CA SER A 453 -45.25 12.78 -37.08
C SER A 453 -45.74 12.96 -35.65
N GLU A 454 -46.77 12.23 -35.24
CA GLU A 454 -47.29 12.23 -33.87
C GLU A 454 -46.21 11.79 -32.85
N GLU A 455 -45.43 10.76 -33.19
CA GLU A 455 -44.31 10.26 -32.38
C GLU A 455 -43.25 11.35 -32.15
N ARG A 456 -42.80 12.02 -33.22
CA ARG A 456 -41.81 13.11 -33.13
C ARG A 456 -42.32 14.28 -32.29
N GLU A 457 -43.55 14.74 -32.52
CA GLU A 457 -44.15 15.82 -31.74
C GLU A 457 -44.24 15.46 -30.25
N ARG A 458 -44.53 14.19 -29.95
CA ARG A 458 -44.63 13.73 -28.56
C ARG A 458 -43.26 13.65 -27.87
N ILE A 459 -42.22 13.23 -28.61
CA ILE A 459 -40.84 13.24 -28.13
C ILE A 459 -40.38 14.68 -27.86
N ASP A 460 -40.60 15.60 -28.79
CA ASP A 460 -40.25 17.02 -28.63
C ASP A 460 -40.95 17.66 -27.42
N GLU A 461 -42.23 17.35 -27.21
CA GLU A 461 -42.98 17.80 -26.03
C GLU A 461 -42.37 17.27 -24.72
N GLU A 462 -41.90 16.03 -24.71
CA GLU A 462 -41.28 15.44 -23.52
C GLU A 462 -39.90 16.04 -23.24
N ILE A 463 -39.09 16.29 -24.27
CA ILE A 463 -37.79 16.97 -24.12
C ILE A 463 -37.97 18.38 -23.55
N GLU A 464 -38.87 19.18 -24.12
CA GLU A 464 -39.09 20.55 -23.63
C GLU A 464 -39.69 20.56 -22.22
N ARG A 465 -40.51 19.56 -21.87
CA ARG A 465 -41.04 19.40 -20.51
C ARG A 465 -39.93 19.11 -19.51
N HIS A 466 -38.91 18.34 -19.86
CA HIS A 466 -37.82 17.99 -18.94
C HIS A 466 -36.65 18.98 -18.95
N ARG A 467 -36.78 20.07 -19.70
CA ARG A 467 -35.81 21.17 -19.67
C ARG A 467 -35.68 21.75 -18.25
N ILE A 468 -34.44 21.98 -17.85
CA ILE A 468 -34.12 22.63 -16.58
C ILE A 468 -33.90 24.10 -16.82
N ASP A 469 -34.69 24.93 -16.16
CA ASP A 469 -34.51 26.38 -16.14
C ASP A 469 -33.88 26.81 -14.81
N VAL A 470 -32.82 27.62 -14.90
CA VAL A 470 -32.08 28.13 -13.74
C VAL A 470 -32.35 29.62 -13.61
N GLU A 471 -33.05 30.01 -12.56
CA GLU A 471 -33.32 31.40 -12.21
C GLU A 471 -32.35 31.86 -11.13
N VAL A 472 -31.62 32.96 -11.39
CA VAL A 472 -30.63 33.50 -10.43
C VAL A 472 -31.00 34.93 -10.05
N ASP A 473 -31.44 35.10 -8.80
CA ASP A 473 -31.85 36.38 -8.25
C ASP A 473 -30.81 36.92 -7.26
N LEU A 474 -30.54 38.23 -7.33
CA LEU A 474 -29.71 38.90 -6.33
C LEU A 474 -30.55 39.21 -5.08
N ALA A 475 -30.26 38.54 -3.97
CA ALA A 475 -30.95 38.73 -2.71
C ALA A 475 -30.42 39.93 -1.92
N SER A 476 -29.09 40.10 -1.83
CA SER A 476 -28.49 41.20 -1.06
C SER A 476 -27.06 41.53 -1.48
N VAL A 477 -26.62 42.73 -1.08
CA VAL A 477 -25.23 43.20 -1.26
C VAL A 477 -24.71 43.75 0.07
N THR A 478 -23.55 43.26 0.49
CA THR A 478 -22.90 43.64 1.76
C THR A 478 -21.47 44.11 1.49
N ALA A 479 -21.14 45.32 1.93
CA ALA A 479 -19.78 45.83 1.96
C ALA A 479 -19.02 45.22 3.14
N LEU A 480 -17.97 44.48 2.84
CA LEU A 480 -17.06 43.89 3.81
C LEU A 480 -15.85 44.80 4.01
N THR A 481 -15.41 44.92 5.26
CA THR A 481 -14.10 45.49 5.61
C THR A 481 -13.37 44.49 6.48
N TYR A 482 -12.20 44.02 6.07
CA TYR A 482 -11.45 42.99 6.77
C TYR A 482 -10.02 43.42 7.07
N GLU A 483 -9.48 42.95 8.19
CA GLU A 483 -8.13 43.31 8.63
C GLU A 483 -7.05 42.49 7.94
N ARG A 484 -5.90 43.13 7.68
CA ARG A 484 -4.65 42.50 7.27
C ARG A 484 -3.58 42.87 8.28
N GLY A 485 -2.81 41.89 8.75
CA GLY A 485 -1.83 42.10 9.80
C GLY A 485 -0.63 41.17 9.71
N SER A 486 0.17 41.17 10.76
CA SER A 486 1.24 40.19 10.97
C SER A 486 0.87 39.25 12.12
N LEU A 487 0.94 37.95 11.85
CA LEU A 487 0.77 36.88 12.81
C LEU A 487 2.15 36.50 13.36
N SER A 488 2.32 36.56 14.68
CA SER A 488 3.52 36.06 15.38
C SER A 488 3.28 34.61 15.76
N LEU A 489 4.14 33.73 15.27
CA LEU A 489 4.09 32.30 15.51
C LEU A 489 5.34 31.89 16.29
N MET A 490 5.16 31.08 17.32
CA MET A 490 6.25 30.38 17.98
C MET A 490 6.21 28.93 17.54
N MET A 491 7.33 28.45 16.99
CA MET A 491 7.51 27.12 16.46
C MET A 491 8.57 26.38 17.27
N THR A 492 8.40 25.07 17.47
CA THR A 492 9.42 24.21 18.05
C THR A 492 9.44 22.84 17.38
N ASP A 493 10.62 22.29 17.14
CA ASP A 493 10.82 20.89 16.73
C ASP A 493 11.14 19.97 17.92
N GLY A 494 11.06 20.51 19.14
CA GLY A 494 11.39 19.82 20.40
C GLY A 494 12.78 20.17 20.95
N GLU A 495 13.72 20.55 20.09
CA GLU A 495 15.07 20.95 20.48
C GLU A 495 15.29 22.46 20.28
N THR A 496 14.78 23.01 19.19
CA THR A 496 14.98 24.40 18.77
C THR A 496 13.65 25.13 18.70
N THR A 497 13.57 26.29 19.34
CA THR A 497 12.42 27.19 19.26
C THR A 497 12.72 28.36 18.33
N ALA A 498 11.81 28.67 17.42
CA ALA A 498 11.89 29.82 16.52
C ALA A 498 10.65 30.71 16.66
N GLN A 499 10.84 32.02 16.55
CA GLN A 499 9.76 32.99 16.45
C GLN A 499 9.71 33.51 15.01
N VAL A 500 8.59 33.26 14.34
CA VAL A 500 8.40 33.59 12.92
C VAL A 500 7.21 34.53 12.79
N SER A 501 7.36 35.58 11.98
CA SER A 501 6.28 36.52 11.71
C SER A 501 5.85 36.43 10.25
N VAL A 502 4.57 36.11 10.02
CA VAL A 502 3.98 36.01 8.68
C VAL A 502 2.93 37.10 8.48
N SER A 503 2.82 37.64 7.27
CA SER A 503 1.67 38.49 6.91
C SER A 503 0.45 37.59 6.79
N TYR A 504 -0.65 37.93 7.46
CA TYR A 504 -1.85 37.11 7.52
C TYR A 504 -3.11 37.95 7.30
N VAL A 505 -4.05 37.41 6.53
CA VAL A 505 -5.38 37.97 6.28
C VAL A 505 -6.42 37.00 6.86
N PRO A 506 -6.91 37.23 8.10
CA PRO A 506 -7.84 36.30 8.77
C PRO A 506 -9.12 35.99 7.99
N ALA A 507 -9.58 36.93 7.15
CA ALA A 507 -10.83 36.80 6.42
C ALA A 507 -10.71 35.94 5.15
N THR A 508 -9.54 35.86 4.52
CA THR A 508 -9.27 34.99 3.36
C THR A 508 -8.47 33.73 3.73
N GLU A 509 -7.90 33.68 4.93
CA GLU A 509 -6.90 32.68 5.36
C GLU A 509 -5.64 32.66 4.48
N GLU A 510 -5.28 33.81 3.89
CA GLU A 510 -4.07 33.94 3.10
C GLU A 510 -2.88 34.35 3.97
N TYR A 511 -1.75 33.70 3.72
CA TYR A 511 -0.47 33.94 4.38
C TYR A 511 0.54 34.42 3.34
N PHE A 512 1.45 35.30 3.75
CA PHE A 512 2.52 35.81 2.89
C PHE A 512 3.80 36.06 3.69
N GLY A 513 4.95 36.00 3.00
CA GLY A 513 6.25 36.38 3.55
C GLY A 513 6.81 35.37 4.55
N LEU A 514 6.49 34.10 4.37
CA LEU A 514 7.17 33.00 5.06
C LEU A 514 8.27 32.51 4.11
N ASP A 515 9.40 33.18 4.11
CA ASP A 515 10.49 32.90 3.18
C ASP A 515 11.56 32.04 3.87
N CYS A 516 12.26 31.21 3.09
CA CYS A 516 13.46 30.54 3.59
C CYS A 516 14.52 31.59 3.93
N GLU A 517 15.02 31.58 5.17
CA GLU A 517 16.03 32.55 5.61
C GLU A 517 17.33 32.49 4.78
N SER A 518 17.63 31.33 4.17
CA SER A 518 18.87 31.13 3.40
C SER A 518 18.76 31.53 1.93
N CYS A 519 17.70 31.09 1.22
CA CYS A 519 17.56 31.34 -0.22
C CYS A 519 16.48 32.37 -0.59
N GLY A 520 15.63 32.77 0.36
CA GLY A 520 14.52 33.69 0.13
C GLY A 520 13.34 33.09 -0.64
N THR A 521 13.31 31.77 -0.87
CA THR A 521 12.17 31.10 -1.52
C THR A 521 10.94 31.16 -0.62
N ASP A 522 9.79 31.55 -1.19
CA ASP A 522 8.50 31.54 -0.49
C ASP A 522 8.08 30.11 -0.17
N LEU A 523 7.99 29.79 1.12
CA LEU A 523 7.66 28.46 1.63
C LEU A 523 6.14 28.17 1.57
N LEU A 524 5.31 29.19 1.31
CA LEU A 524 3.85 29.07 1.24
C LEU A 524 3.36 28.73 -0.16
N ALA A 525 4.10 29.11 -1.20
CA ALA A 525 3.70 28.86 -2.58
C ALA A 525 3.67 27.35 -2.89
N GLU A 526 2.50 26.84 -3.29
CA GLU A 526 2.30 25.43 -3.64
C GLU A 526 3.02 25.03 -4.95
N GLU A 527 3.17 25.98 -5.88
CA GLU A 527 3.82 25.77 -7.17
C GLU A 527 5.32 25.47 -7.00
N THR A 528 5.99 26.14 -6.07
CA THR A 528 7.38 25.87 -5.69
C THR A 528 7.59 24.46 -5.15
N ARG A 529 6.58 23.85 -4.49
CA ARG A 529 6.66 22.44 -4.04
C ARG A 529 6.48 21.45 -5.19
N ARG A 530 5.64 21.76 -6.18
CA ARG A 530 5.44 20.88 -7.35
C ARG A 530 6.63 20.91 -8.31
N GLU A 531 7.25 22.07 -8.53
CA GLU A 531 8.40 22.19 -9.43
C GLU A 531 9.69 21.58 -8.83
N ALA A 532 9.91 21.70 -7.52
CA ALA A 532 11.03 21.03 -6.84
C ALA A 532 10.90 19.49 -6.89
N SER A 533 9.68 18.97 -6.76
CA SER A 533 9.39 17.54 -6.83
C SER A 533 9.54 16.95 -8.24
N ALA A 534 9.28 17.73 -9.31
CA ALA A 534 9.30 17.23 -10.69
C ALA A 534 10.70 16.82 -11.20
N ASN A 535 11.78 17.27 -10.54
CA ASN A 535 13.16 16.99 -10.94
C ASN A 535 13.84 15.86 -10.13
N GLN A 536 13.15 15.26 -9.15
CA GLN A 536 13.69 14.16 -8.36
C GLN A 536 12.90 12.87 -8.63
N SER A 537 13.59 11.85 -9.13
CA SER A 537 13.02 10.57 -9.58
C SER A 537 12.45 9.68 -8.44
N GLN A 538 12.21 10.21 -7.24
CA GLN A 538 11.57 9.50 -6.13
C GLN A 538 10.59 10.42 -5.38
N PRO A 539 9.29 10.07 -5.32
CA PRO A 539 8.25 10.87 -4.67
C PRO A 539 8.15 10.62 -3.15
N SER A 540 9.28 10.54 -2.43
CA SER A 540 9.29 10.07 -1.04
C SER A 540 10.07 10.97 -0.09
N ALA A 541 9.60 12.20 0.08
CA ALA A 541 9.58 12.95 1.33
C ALA A 541 8.82 14.24 1.01
N VAL A 542 7.72 14.51 1.73
CA VAL A 542 7.13 15.85 1.76
C VAL A 542 8.28 16.80 2.11
N ASP A 543 8.50 17.85 1.31
CA ASP A 543 9.54 18.87 1.54
C ASP A 543 9.51 19.30 3.01
N ARG A 544 10.39 18.70 3.83
CA ARG A 544 10.41 18.95 5.27
C ARG A 544 11.12 20.27 5.46
N LEU A 545 10.34 21.30 5.71
CA LEU A 545 10.85 22.52 6.34
C LEU A 545 11.71 22.12 7.54
N GLY A 546 12.86 22.78 7.70
CA GLY A 546 13.78 22.55 8.81
C GLY A 546 13.89 23.81 9.67
N LEU A 547 13.95 23.61 10.99
CA LEU A 547 14.43 24.64 11.91
C LEU A 547 15.92 24.43 12.10
N CYS A 548 16.72 25.41 11.70
CA CYS A 548 18.14 25.45 12.02
C CYS A 548 18.31 25.67 13.53
N ILE A 549 19.38 25.14 14.15
CA ILE A 549 19.71 25.35 15.58
C ILE A 549 19.70 26.81 16.07
N GLU A 550 19.91 27.77 15.17
CA GLU A 550 19.81 29.22 15.45
C GLU A 550 18.37 29.77 15.37
N GLY A 551 17.38 28.90 15.19
CA GLY A 551 15.96 29.25 15.03
C GLY A 551 15.57 29.75 13.63
N HIS A 552 16.39 29.55 12.60
CA HIS A 552 16.04 29.94 11.24
C HIS A 552 15.15 28.88 10.57
N LEU A 553 14.07 29.32 9.94
CA LEU A 553 13.22 28.45 9.12
C LEU A 553 13.80 28.35 7.70
N VAL A 554 14.07 27.12 7.24
CA VAL A 554 14.68 26.87 5.94
C VAL A 554 13.99 25.78 5.14
N CYS A 555 14.06 25.90 3.80
CA CYS A 555 13.65 24.82 2.91
C CYS A 555 14.63 23.64 2.99
N ASP A 556 14.18 22.47 2.54
CA ASP A 556 14.96 21.22 2.62
C ASP A 556 16.30 21.33 1.87
N GLU A 557 16.33 22.00 0.71
CA GLU A 557 17.57 22.21 -0.05
C GLU A 557 18.62 23.08 0.69
N CYS A 558 18.15 24.02 1.51
CA CYS A 558 19.02 24.88 2.30
C CYS A 558 19.32 24.30 3.69
N ALA A 559 18.60 23.25 4.09
CA ALA A 559 18.77 22.54 5.34
C ALA A 559 19.83 21.43 5.17
N VAL A 560 20.94 21.56 5.87
CA VAL A 560 21.91 20.47 5.99
C VAL A 560 21.66 19.79 7.33
N ARG A 561 21.23 18.52 7.28
CA ARG A 561 20.98 17.72 8.48
C ARG A 561 22.17 16.81 8.77
N CYS A 562 22.55 16.71 10.04
CA CYS A 562 23.55 15.75 10.48
C CYS A 562 22.95 14.34 10.36
N ARG A 563 23.59 13.43 9.63
CA ARG A 563 23.10 12.03 9.50
C ARG A 563 22.92 11.32 10.85
N THR A 564 23.75 11.65 11.84
CA THR A 564 23.82 10.88 13.09
C THR A 564 22.90 11.41 14.19
N CYS A 565 22.83 12.73 14.39
CA CYS A 565 22.01 13.34 15.44
C CYS A 565 20.80 14.11 14.90
N GLU A 566 20.62 14.17 13.58
CA GLU A 566 19.53 14.90 12.91
C GLU A 566 19.54 16.43 13.10
N GLU A 567 20.54 16.98 13.81
CA GLU A 567 20.74 18.42 13.98
C GLU A 567 20.76 19.12 12.60
N THR A 568 19.90 20.11 12.46
CA THR A 568 19.71 20.84 11.19
C THR A 568 20.43 22.19 11.25
N ARG A 569 21.17 22.53 10.19
CA ARG A 569 21.79 23.85 10.00
C ARG A 569 21.53 24.39 8.61
N CYS A 570 21.28 25.70 8.52
CA CYS A 570 21.15 26.34 7.22
C CYS A 570 22.51 26.66 6.60
N SER A 571 22.57 26.75 5.27
CA SER A 571 23.79 27.12 4.54
C SER A 571 24.38 28.47 5.01
N THR A 572 23.54 29.45 5.34
CA THR A 572 24.00 30.74 5.88
C THR A 572 24.75 30.59 7.22
N CYS A 573 24.24 29.76 8.14
CA CYS A 573 24.92 29.46 9.41
C CYS A 573 26.22 28.69 9.19
N LEU A 574 26.27 27.79 8.20
CA LEU A 574 27.49 27.04 7.85
C LEU A 574 28.57 27.95 7.25
N GLU A 575 28.21 28.87 6.36
CA GLU A 575 29.16 29.84 5.79
C GLU A 575 29.71 30.79 6.86
N ALA A 576 28.85 31.23 7.80
CA ALA A 576 29.26 32.05 8.93
C ALA A 576 30.28 31.34 9.84
N ALA A 577 30.11 30.04 10.06
CA ALA A 577 31.04 29.20 10.82
C ALA A 577 32.40 29.02 10.09
N GLY A 578 32.38 28.78 8.78
CA GLY A 578 33.59 28.53 7.99
C GLY A 578 34.49 29.75 7.77
N ALA A 579 33.94 30.97 7.80
CA ALA A 579 34.69 32.20 7.51
C ALA A 579 35.68 32.64 8.62
N GLY A 580 35.74 31.93 9.76
CA GLY A 580 36.45 32.36 10.95
C GLY A 580 37.97 32.12 11.01
N THR A 581 38.59 31.43 10.04
CA THR A 581 39.91 30.83 10.31
C THR A 581 41.15 31.67 10.02
N GLU A 582 41.15 32.69 9.14
CA GLU A 582 42.41 33.39 8.83
C GLU A 582 42.24 34.88 8.49
N SER A 583 42.17 35.74 9.51
CA SER A 583 42.96 36.98 9.63
C SER A 583 42.27 38.06 10.48
N ASP A 584 43.00 38.53 11.50
CA ASP A 584 42.97 39.88 12.06
C ASP A 584 41.67 40.69 11.93
N ARG A 585 40.80 40.67 12.95
CA ARG A 585 39.92 41.81 13.22
C ARG A 585 39.48 41.90 14.67
N ALA A 586 40.23 42.72 15.40
CA ALA A 586 39.76 43.36 16.62
C ALA A 586 38.54 44.25 16.33
N GLY A 587 37.41 43.94 16.95
CA GLY A 587 36.28 44.86 17.09
C GLY A 587 35.05 44.53 16.24
N SER A 588 34.35 43.45 16.55
CA SER A 588 32.92 43.32 16.25
C SER A 588 32.20 42.77 17.48
N THR A 589 31.04 43.36 17.77
CA THR A 589 30.34 43.30 19.04
C THR A 589 29.50 42.03 19.17
N ALA A 590 29.90 41.16 20.09
CA ALA A 590 29.09 40.35 20.99
C ALA A 590 27.68 39.92 20.51
N SER A 591 27.61 39.06 19.50
CA SER A 591 26.69 37.92 19.59
C SER A 591 27.35 36.89 20.51
N ALA A 592 26.59 36.29 21.41
CA ALA A 592 27.11 35.34 22.39
C ALA A 592 27.80 34.18 21.65
N GLY A 593 29.11 34.02 21.86
CA GLY A 593 29.98 33.11 21.11
C GLY A 593 29.64 31.64 21.35
N ILE A 594 28.74 31.11 20.54
CA ILE A 594 28.61 29.69 20.30
C ILE A 594 29.64 29.38 19.21
N ASP A 595 30.66 28.59 19.55
CA ASP A 595 31.62 28.09 18.58
C ASP A 595 30.91 27.04 17.72
N VAL A 596 30.44 27.45 16.55
CA VAL A 596 29.72 26.58 15.61
C VAL A 596 30.74 25.84 14.76
N GLU A 597 30.93 24.53 14.97
CA GLU A 597 31.81 23.71 14.14
C GLU A 597 31.18 23.41 12.77
N PRO A 598 31.91 23.51 11.64
CA PRO A 598 31.35 23.22 10.32
C PRO A 598 30.90 21.75 10.21
N PHE A 599 29.91 21.50 9.36
CA PHE A 599 29.59 20.12 8.97
C PHE A 599 30.64 19.65 7.96
N GLU A 600 31.17 18.45 8.18
CA GLU A 600 32.07 17.79 7.24
C GLU A 600 31.40 16.54 6.66
N ALA A 601 31.80 16.15 5.45
CA ALA A 601 31.26 14.96 4.82
C ALA A 601 31.97 13.71 5.36
N CYS A 602 31.19 12.70 5.77
CA CYS A 602 31.75 11.40 6.13
C CYS A 602 32.49 10.80 4.91
N TRP A 603 33.74 10.36 5.09
CA TRP A 603 34.53 9.78 4.00
C TRP A 603 33.87 8.58 3.30
N LEU A 604 33.06 7.79 4.02
CA LEU A 604 32.45 6.57 3.51
C LEU A 604 31.10 6.80 2.82
N CYS A 605 30.14 7.48 3.47
CA CYS A 605 28.82 7.74 2.86
C CYS A 605 28.69 9.10 2.18
N ARG A 606 29.64 10.02 2.36
CA ARG A 606 29.65 11.38 1.82
C ARG A 606 28.52 12.30 2.31
N GLU A 607 27.76 11.86 3.31
CA GLU A 607 26.73 12.68 3.93
C GLU A 607 27.33 13.60 5.00
N ALA A 608 26.64 14.71 5.25
CA ALA A 608 27.08 15.74 6.18
C ALA A 608 26.89 15.28 7.64
N VAL A 609 27.90 15.55 8.46
CA VAL A 609 27.95 15.16 9.87
C VAL A 609 28.46 16.36 10.67
N CYS A 610 27.81 16.66 11.80
CA CYS A 610 28.29 17.71 12.71
C CYS A 610 29.62 17.28 13.37
N GLY A 611 30.41 18.25 13.82
CA GLY A 611 31.72 18.01 14.45
C GLY A 611 31.67 17.01 15.61
N ASP A 612 30.65 17.08 16.46
CA ASP A 612 30.44 16.15 17.58
C ASP A 612 30.19 14.70 17.14
N CYS A 613 29.52 14.52 16.00
CA CYS A 613 29.22 13.20 15.44
C CYS A 613 30.33 12.66 14.53
N LEU A 614 31.27 13.50 14.12
CA LEU A 614 32.42 13.12 13.30
C LEU A 614 33.60 12.71 14.18
N ALA A 615 34.30 11.64 13.81
CA ALA A 615 35.58 11.30 14.43
C ALA A 615 36.61 10.94 13.37
N SER A 616 37.87 11.30 13.60
CA SER A 616 38.97 10.91 12.72
C SER A 616 39.34 9.45 12.97
N CYS A 617 39.42 8.65 11.89
CA CYS A 617 39.93 7.29 11.95
C CYS A 617 41.42 7.31 12.31
N GLU A 618 41.85 6.62 13.37
CA GLU A 618 43.26 6.58 13.77
C GLU A 618 44.16 5.83 12.77
N VAL A 619 43.58 5.04 11.86
CA VAL A 619 44.32 4.26 10.85
C VAL A 619 44.58 5.08 9.58
N CYS A 620 43.57 5.76 9.04
CA CYS A 620 43.70 6.53 7.78
C CYS A 620 43.68 8.05 7.95
N GLY A 621 43.25 8.57 9.11
CA GLY A 621 43.12 10.00 9.40
C GLY A 621 41.80 10.63 8.93
N GLU A 622 41.01 9.93 8.12
CA GLU A 622 39.78 10.47 7.52
C GLU A 622 38.62 10.59 8.53
N GLY A 623 37.79 11.62 8.38
CA GLY A 623 36.60 11.84 9.20
C GLY A 623 35.45 10.88 8.85
N VAL A 624 34.90 10.19 9.86
CA VAL A 624 33.80 9.24 9.71
C VAL A 624 32.70 9.44 10.74
N CYS A 625 31.45 9.26 10.30
CA CYS A 625 30.29 9.34 11.18
C CYS A 625 30.26 8.19 12.20
N ALA A 626 29.41 8.32 13.22
CA ALA A 626 29.24 7.30 14.25
C ALA A 626 28.85 5.91 13.69
N ASP A 627 28.06 5.86 12.60
CA ASP A 627 27.62 4.59 11.99
C ASP A 627 28.74 3.88 11.22
N HIS A 628 29.72 4.64 10.73
CA HIS A 628 30.81 4.12 9.91
C HIS A 628 32.13 3.99 10.67
N ARG A 629 32.08 4.02 12.01
CA ARG A 629 33.23 3.81 12.87
C ARG A 629 32.95 2.75 13.93
N ALA A 630 34.00 2.08 14.36
CA ALA A 630 33.96 1.18 15.49
C ALA A 630 35.27 1.26 16.28
N GLU A 631 35.20 0.98 17.58
CA GLU A 631 36.37 0.90 18.44
C GLU A 631 37.04 -0.46 18.27
N CYS A 632 38.34 -0.47 17.96
CA CYS A 632 39.09 -1.71 17.88
C CYS A 632 39.20 -2.34 19.27
N ARG A 633 38.75 -3.58 19.42
CA ARG A 633 38.78 -4.30 20.70
C ARG A 633 40.18 -4.45 21.31
N THR A 634 41.21 -4.52 20.48
CA THR A 634 42.60 -4.76 20.92
C THR A 634 43.28 -3.49 21.46
N CYS A 635 43.13 -2.36 20.77
CA CYS A 635 43.83 -1.11 21.14
C CYS A 635 42.91 0.02 21.61
N GLY A 636 41.59 -0.10 21.48
CA GLY A 636 40.61 0.95 21.77
C GLY A 636 40.56 2.08 20.74
N ALA A 637 41.40 2.05 19.70
CA ALA A 637 41.42 3.06 18.66
C ALA A 637 40.11 3.08 17.86
N VAL A 638 39.61 4.27 17.56
CA VAL A 638 38.48 4.45 16.63
C VAL A 638 38.98 4.25 15.20
N ALA A 639 38.44 3.26 14.51
CA ALA A 639 38.73 3.03 13.10
C ALA A 639 37.44 3.03 12.27
N CYS A 640 37.54 3.49 11.02
CA CYS A 640 36.43 3.39 10.10
C CYS A 640 36.20 1.93 9.69
N LEU A 641 34.98 1.59 9.28
CA LEU A 641 34.63 0.24 8.83
C LEU A 641 35.36 -0.23 7.55
N ALA A 642 36.13 0.66 6.91
CA ALA A 642 37.00 0.31 5.78
C ALA A 642 38.46 0.02 6.21
N CYS A 643 38.85 0.40 7.42
CA CYS A 643 40.19 0.16 7.99
C CYS A 643 40.16 -0.92 9.09
N GLY A 644 39.11 -1.73 9.11
CA GLY A 644 38.94 -2.82 10.04
C GLY A 644 37.69 -3.63 9.71
N GLU A 645 37.58 -4.79 10.32
CA GLU A 645 36.46 -5.71 10.13
C GLU A 645 36.26 -6.57 11.38
N PRO A 646 35.08 -7.20 11.55
CA PRO A 646 34.87 -8.15 12.64
C PRO A 646 35.74 -9.40 12.47
N CYS A 647 36.39 -9.84 13.55
CA CYS A 647 37.15 -11.09 13.54
C CYS A 647 36.20 -12.27 13.26
N VAL A 648 36.53 -13.12 12.29
CA VAL A 648 35.66 -14.24 11.88
C VAL A 648 35.32 -15.22 13.01
N ALA A 649 36.23 -15.39 13.98
CA ALA A 649 35.99 -16.29 15.12
C ALA A 649 35.21 -15.62 16.26
N GLY A 650 35.49 -14.35 16.57
CA GLY A 650 34.94 -13.66 17.74
C GLY A 650 33.77 -12.70 17.45
N GLY A 651 33.60 -12.27 16.20
CA GLY A 651 32.64 -11.24 15.78
C GLY A 651 32.98 -9.82 16.23
N GLU A 652 33.91 -9.63 17.16
CA GLU A 652 34.35 -8.31 17.63
C GLU A 652 35.15 -7.57 16.55
N PHE A 653 34.95 -6.25 16.45
CA PHE A 653 35.64 -5.41 15.46
C PHE A 653 37.10 -5.15 15.84
N HIS A 654 38.00 -5.32 14.87
CA HIS A 654 39.41 -4.98 15.00
C HIS A 654 39.87 -4.15 13.81
N CYS A 655 40.76 -3.19 14.05
CA CYS A 655 41.43 -2.49 12.95
C CYS A 655 42.36 -3.45 12.19
N ASP A 656 42.66 -3.13 10.93
CA ASP A 656 43.48 -3.95 10.03
C ASP A 656 44.87 -4.29 10.61
N THR A 657 45.41 -3.45 11.48
CA THR A 657 46.70 -3.69 12.14
C THR A 657 46.65 -4.85 13.15
N HIS A 658 45.47 -5.14 13.72
CA HIS A 658 45.27 -6.24 14.68
C HIS A 658 44.58 -7.45 14.05
N LEU A 659 44.42 -7.43 12.73
CA LEU A 659 43.88 -8.53 11.95
C LEU A 659 45.00 -9.19 11.16
N THR A 660 45.01 -10.51 11.17
CA THR A 660 45.97 -11.31 10.43
C THR A 660 45.24 -12.35 9.61
N ALA A 661 45.62 -12.47 8.34
CA ALA A 661 45.21 -13.60 7.52
C ALA A 661 45.98 -14.86 7.97
N PRO A 662 45.32 -16.02 8.08
CA PRO A 662 46.02 -17.27 8.31
C PRO A 662 46.86 -17.61 7.07
N ASP A 663 48.00 -18.26 7.25
CA ASP A 663 48.84 -18.68 6.13
C ASP A 663 48.02 -19.66 5.28
N THR A 664 47.71 -19.32 4.03
CA THR A 664 47.07 -20.25 3.12
C THR A 664 48.01 -21.46 2.95
N VAL A 665 47.52 -22.69 3.15
CA VAL A 665 48.33 -23.85 2.72
C VAL A 665 48.53 -23.62 1.23
N GLU A 666 49.76 -23.60 0.75
CA GLU A 666 50.06 -23.60 -0.69
C GLU A 666 49.42 -24.86 -1.30
N ARG A 667 48.14 -24.79 -1.63
CA ARG A 667 47.44 -25.84 -2.35
C ARG A 667 47.87 -25.65 -3.79
N SER A 668 48.86 -26.44 -4.16
CA SER A 668 49.46 -26.49 -5.47
C SER A 668 48.39 -26.46 -6.56
N THR A 669 48.64 -25.57 -7.52
CA THR A 669 48.25 -25.64 -8.94
C THR A 669 46.79 -25.30 -9.30
N GLU A 670 46.67 -24.10 -9.89
CA GLU A 670 45.93 -23.83 -11.12
C GLU A 670 44.40 -23.90 -11.06
N SER A 671 43.74 -22.95 -10.39
CA SER A 671 42.37 -22.55 -10.76
C SER A 671 42.04 -21.13 -10.30
N SER A 672 41.65 -20.29 -11.27
CA SER A 672 40.91 -19.02 -11.18
C SER A 672 41.55 -17.80 -10.51
N GLU A 673 42.04 -16.88 -11.35
CA GLU A 673 42.46 -15.49 -11.02
C GLU A 673 41.29 -14.55 -10.67
N ASP A 674 40.05 -15.04 -10.60
CA ASP A 674 38.83 -14.22 -10.45
C ASP A 674 38.20 -14.24 -9.05
N GLU A 675 38.75 -15.00 -8.10
CA GLU A 675 38.30 -14.95 -6.70
C GLU A 675 39.28 -14.13 -5.86
N ARG A 676 39.19 -12.79 -5.96
CA ARG A 676 39.58 -11.89 -4.85
C ARG A 676 38.60 -12.06 -3.68
N SER A 677 38.41 -13.32 -3.27
CA SER A 677 37.50 -13.69 -2.19
C SER A 677 38.11 -13.20 -0.89
N ASP A 678 37.27 -12.51 -0.14
CA ASP A 678 37.50 -12.00 1.21
C ASP A 678 38.36 -12.96 2.03
N GLU A 679 39.67 -12.68 2.09
CA GLU A 679 40.60 -13.44 2.90
C GLU A 679 40.20 -13.28 4.36
N LYS A 680 39.50 -14.29 4.90
CA LYS A 680 39.02 -14.31 6.28
C LYS A 680 40.14 -13.90 7.24
N ARG A 681 40.03 -12.72 7.87
CA ARG A 681 41.00 -12.27 8.86
C ARG A 681 40.56 -12.61 10.27
N TYR A 682 41.56 -12.88 11.10
CA TYR A 682 41.39 -13.26 12.49
C TYR A 682 42.24 -12.31 13.35
N CYS A 683 41.75 -11.99 14.55
CA CYS A 683 42.60 -11.29 15.51
C CYS A 683 43.70 -12.23 16.02
N GLU A 684 44.80 -11.68 16.52
CA GLU A 684 45.94 -12.46 17.00
C GLU A 684 45.56 -13.50 18.07
N ALA A 685 44.53 -13.24 18.87
CA ALA A 685 44.04 -14.16 19.89
C ALA A 685 43.37 -15.42 19.32
N HIS A 686 42.88 -15.38 18.07
CA HIS A 686 42.20 -16.48 17.39
C HIS A 686 43.08 -17.15 16.32
N VAL A 687 44.36 -16.79 16.27
CA VAL A 687 45.37 -17.41 15.40
C VAL A 687 46.44 -18.05 16.28
N ALA A 688 46.84 -19.27 15.97
CA ALA A 688 48.04 -19.87 16.55
C ALA A 688 48.97 -20.41 15.45
N SER A 689 50.23 -20.61 15.81
CA SER A 689 51.21 -21.21 14.89
C SER A 689 51.30 -22.70 15.15
N CYS A 690 51.30 -23.51 14.10
CA CYS A 690 51.52 -24.95 14.24
C CYS A 690 52.94 -25.21 14.80
N GLY A 691 53.06 -26.02 15.84
CA GLY A 691 54.34 -26.36 16.47
C GLY A 691 55.34 -27.05 15.52
N GLU A 692 54.86 -27.71 14.47
CA GLU A 692 55.71 -28.42 13.51
C GLU A 692 56.13 -27.57 12.31
N CYS A 693 55.20 -26.92 11.60
CA CYS A 693 55.54 -26.13 10.41
C CYS A 693 55.67 -24.63 10.64
N GLY A 694 55.31 -24.13 11.82
CA GLY A 694 55.27 -22.70 12.12
C GLY A 694 54.14 -21.92 11.44
N GLY A 695 53.37 -22.55 10.54
CA GLY A 695 52.29 -21.88 9.80
C GLY A 695 51.16 -21.43 10.72
N ARG A 696 50.70 -20.19 10.53
CA ARG A 696 49.58 -19.58 11.26
C ARG A 696 48.25 -20.08 10.75
N ARG A 697 47.39 -20.56 11.66
CA ARG A 697 46.05 -21.07 11.37
C ARG A 697 45.05 -20.47 12.35
N ALA A 698 43.77 -20.48 11.98
CA ALA A 698 42.70 -20.23 12.94
C ALA A 698 42.72 -21.31 14.03
N ILE A 699 42.55 -20.93 15.30
CA ILE A 699 42.61 -21.86 16.44
C ILE A 699 41.61 -23.01 16.30
N ASP A 700 40.41 -22.75 15.77
CA ASP A 700 39.39 -23.79 15.57
C ASP A 700 39.76 -24.83 14.50
N ALA A 701 40.70 -24.49 13.61
CA ALA A 701 41.26 -25.41 12.61
C ALA A 701 42.50 -26.16 13.12
N MET A 702 42.87 -25.96 14.38
CA MET A 702 44.00 -26.65 15.02
C MET A 702 43.52 -27.59 16.11
N SER A 703 44.27 -28.67 16.28
CA SER A 703 44.15 -29.57 17.42
C SER A 703 45.39 -29.44 18.32
N PHE A 704 45.28 -29.86 19.57
CA PHE A 704 46.40 -29.77 20.52
C PHE A 704 46.96 -31.16 20.81
N CYS A 705 48.28 -31.29 20.83
CA CYS A 705 48.91 -32.54 21.20
C CYS A 705 48.61 -32.87 22.68
N GLY A 706 48.01 -34.03 22.97
CA GLY A 706 47.72 -34.44 24.35
C GLY A 706 48.96 -34.69 25.24
N ALA A 707 50.19 -34.59 24.70
CA ALA A 707 51.44 -34.77 25.45
C ALA A 707 52.14 -33.43 25.75
N CYS A 708 52.42 -32.63 24.72
CA CYS A 708 53.11 -31.33 24.87
C CYS A 708 52.19 -30.10 24.84
N SER A 709 50.89 -30.28 24.53
CA SER A 709 49.91 -29.20 24.34
C SER A 709 50.24 -28.23 23.21
N GLU A 710 51.14 -28.59 22.28
CA GLU A 710 51.41 -27.78 21.08
C GLU A 710 50.24 -27.83 20.09
N ALA A 711 49.95 -26.70 19.45
CA ALA A 711 48.92 -26.60 18.41
C ALA A 711 49.42 -27.24 17.10
N LEU A 712 48.55 -28.01 16.47
CA LEU A 712 48.84 -28.80 15.27
C LEU A 712 47.80 -28.49 14.22
N CYS A 713 48.26 -28.18 13.00
CA CYS A 713 47.36 -28.14 11.87
C CYS A 713 46.97 -29.56 11.44
N GLU A 714 45.96 -29.65 10.58
CA GLU A 714 45.41 -30.92 10.10
C GLU A 714 46.46 -31.85 9.44
N SER A 715 47.50 -31.31 8.79
CA SER A 715 48.55 -32.13 8.19
C SER A 715 49.54 -32.72 9.20
N HIS A 716 49.67 -32.11 10.39
CA HIS A 716 50.62 -32.52 11.43
C HIS A 716 49.95 -33.22 12.62
N ARG A 717 48.62 -33.25 12.68
CA ARG A 717 47.90 -34.03 13.68
C ARG A 717 47.96 -35.51 13.31
N ARG A 718 48.31 -36.36 14.27
CA ARG A 718 48.21 -37.82 14.17
C ARG A 718 47.35 -38.32 15.33
N GLU A 719 46.42 -39.23 15.07
CA GLU A 719 45.55 -39.77 16.11
C GLU A 719 46.09 -41.10 16.63
N CYS A 720 46.09 -41.26 17.95
CA CYS A 720 46.43 -42.55 18.54
C CYS A 720 45.32 -43.57 18.22
N GLY A 721 45.64 -44.65 17.50
CA GLY A 721 44.66 -45.66 17.12
C GLY A 721 43.97 -46.40 18.28
N VAL A 722 44.48 -46.24 19.52
CA VAL A 722 43.93 -46.88 20.72
C VAL A 722 43.05 -45.93 21.54
N CYS A 723 43.51 -44.72 21.86
CA CYS A 723 42.74 -43.76 22.67
C CYS A 723 42.11 -42.60 21.88
N GLY A 724 42.41 -42.45 20.59
CA GLY A 724 41.94 -41.35 19.75
C GLY A 724 42.60 -40.00 20.05
N GLU A 725 43.48 -39.90 21.05
CA GLU A 725 44.13 -38.62 21.37
C GLU A 725 45.06 -38.16 20.26
N THR A 726 44.97 -36.87 19.92
CA THR A 726 45.87 -36.24 18.95
C THR A 726 47.29 -36.11 19.49
N ARG A 727 48.27 -36.45 18.65
CA ARG A 727 49.70 -36.37 18.90
C ARG A 727 50.39 -35.60 17.78
N CYS A 728 51.45 -34.87 18.14
CA CYS A 728 52.41 -34.36 17.17
C CYS A 728 53.30 -35.51 16.70
N GLY A 729 54.08 -35.25 15.65
CA GLY A 729 54.92 -36.24 15.03
C GLY A 729 56.02 -36.80 15.91
N GLU A 730 56.47 -36.06 16.93
CA GLU A 730 57.44 -36.54 17.92
C GLU A 730 56.78 -37.46 18.97
N HIS A 731 55.51 -37.23 19.30
CA HIS A 731 54.78 -38.01 20.31
C HIS A 731 53.93 -39.14 19.71
N ALA A 732 53.85 -39.22 18.37
CA ALA A 732 53.19 -40.27 17.63
C ALA A 732 54.22 -41.34 17.22
N ILE A 733 54.17 -42.48 17.89
CA ILE A 733 55.03 -43.62 17.62
C ILE A 733 54.34 -44.48 16.56
N ALA A 734 54.97 -44.65 15.40
CA ALA A 734 54.46 -45.51 14.34
C ALA A 734 54.76 -46.99 14.62
N CYS A 735 53.87 -47.90 14.21
CA CYS A 735 54.18 -49.32 14.18
C CYS A 735 55.16 -49.63 13.04
N GLU A 736 56.29 -50.25 13.34
CA GLU A 736 57.32 -50.56 12.35
C GLU A 736 56.79 -51.46 11.21
N HIS A 737 55.94 -52.46 11.52
CA HIS A 737 55.32 -53.29 10.50
C HIS A 737 54.36 -52.53 9.57
N CYS A 738 53.58 -51.59 10.09
CA CYS A 738 52.70 -50.76 9.26
C CYS A 738 53.51 -49.86 8.32
N VAL A 739 54.67 -49.37 8.77
CA VAL A 739 55.60 -48.59 7.93
C VAL A 739 56.16 -49.46 6.82
N ASP A 740 56.66 -50.65 7.14
CA ASP A 740 57.19 -51.59 6.15
C ASP A 740 56.15 -52.04 5.12
N GLU A 741 54.91 -52.31 5.55
CA GLU A 741 53.81 -52.65 4.64
C GLU A 741 53.44 -51.48 3.73
N ARG A 742 53.45 -50.25 4.25
CA ARG A 742 53.22 -49.06 3.43
C ARG A 742 54.33 -48.83 2.42
N GLU A 743 55.59 -48.96 2.81
CA GLU A 743 56.73 -48.81 1.89
C GLU A 743 56.69 -49.86 0.77
N ARG A 744 56.27 -51.10 1.08
CA ARG A 744 56.03 -52.14 0.06
C ARG A 744 54.85 -51.80 -0.84
N ALA A 745 53.74 -51.30 -0.30
CA ALA A 745 52.55 -50.92 -1.07
C ALA A 745 52.82 -49.70 -1.98
N GLU A 746 53.54 -48.69 -1.50
CA GLU A 746 53.95 -47.51 -2.27
C GLU A 746 54.86 -47.89 -3.45
N ALA A 747 55.73 -48.91 -3.27
CA ALA A 747 56.53 -49.45 -4.36
C ALA A 747 55.70 -50.16 -5.44
N GLU A 748 54.47 -50.57 -5.14
CA GLU A 748 53.54 -51.23 -6.07
C GLU A 748 52.54 -50.27 -6.75
N ALA A 749 52.72 -48.95 -6.57
CA ALA A 749 52.14 -47.82 -7.31
C ALA A 749 50.60 -47.69 -7.45
N ASP A 750 49.79 -48.68 -7.09
CA ASP A 750 48.34 -48.67 -7.39
C ASP A 750 47.41 -48.96 -6.20
N SER A 751 47.90 -48.95 -4.95
CA SER A 751 47.06 -49.11 -3.76
C SER A 751 47.12 -47.90 -2.84
N ALA A 752 45.95 -47.34 -2.52
CA ALA A 752 45.79 -46.41 -1.41
C ALA A 752 46.09 -47.18 -0.12
N ALA A 753 47.34 -47.11 0.33
CA ALA A 753 47.75 -47.77 1.55
C ALA A 753 47.00 -47.16 2.74
N ASP A 754 46.48 -48.02 3.62
CA ASP A 754 45.85 -47.58 4.85
C ASP A 754 46.85 -46.74 5.68
N PRO A 755 46.39 -45.71 6.41
CA PRO A 755 47.26 -44.85 7.18
C PRO A 755 48.04 -45.68 8.21
N VAL A 756 49.35 -45.44 8.31
CA VAL A 756 50.22 -46.09 9.30
C VAL A 756 49.61 -45.84 10.69
N ALA A 757 49.24 -46.92 11.38
CA ALA A 757 48.71 -46.79 12.72
C ALA A 757 49.77 -46.16 13.63
N THR A 758 49.42 -45.03 14.26
CA THR A 758 50.27 -44.35 15.24
C THR A 758 49.72 -44.49 16.66
N PHE A 759 50.63 -44.52 17.63
CA PHE A 759 50.33 -44.74 19.04
C PHE A 759 50.97 -43.65 19.89
N CYS A 760 50.36 -43.37 21.04
CA CYS A 760 51.07 -42.60 22.06
C CYS A 760 52.04 -43.50 22.82
N SER A 761 53.00 -42.90 23.53
CA SER A 761 53.98 -43.63 24.34
C SER A 761 53.37 -44.56 25.39
N ALA A 762 52.16 -44.29 25.86
CA ALA A 762 51.46 -45.16 26.80
C ALA A 762 50.88 -46.43 26.15
N HIS A 763 50.61 -46.41 24.85
CA HIS A 763 50.06 -47.54 24.09
C HIS A 763 51.07 -48.21 23.15
N ALA A 764 52.28 -47.67 23.08
CA ALA A 764 53.38 -48.29 22.36
C ALA A 764 53.93 -49.46 23.18
N GLU A 765 53.61 -50.69 22.78
CA GLU A 765 54.22 -51.88 23.37
C GLU A 765 55.35 -52.39 22.48
N ALA A 766 56.50 -52.70 23.10
CA ALA A 766 57.65 -53.27 22.41
C ALA A 766 57.51 -54.79 22.32
N CYS A 767 57.74 -55.33 21.12
CA CYS A 767 57.85 -56.75 20.86
C CYS A 767 58.92 -57.35 21.77
N ARG A 768 58.57 -58.36 22.58
CA ARG A 768 59.53 -59.06 23.46
C ARG A 768 60.62 -59.82 22.68
N GLY A 769 60.41 -60.06 21.39
CA GLY A 769 61.35 -60.79 20.51
C GLY A 769 62.53 -59.94 20.05
N GLY A 770 62.26 -58.75 19.50
CA GLY A 770 63.28 -57.86 18.92
C GLY A 770 63.30 -56.44 19.47
N GLY A 771 62.30 -56.04 20.26
CA GLY A 771 62.17 -54.70 20.84
C GLY A 771 61.44 -53.70 19.96
N GLU A 772 60.99 -54.08 18.77
CA GLU A 772 60.26 -53.22 17.83
C GLU A 772 58.89 -52.82 18.40
N VAL A 773 58.44 -51.59 18.16
CA VAL A 773 57.10 -51.15 18.56
C VAL A 773 56.07 -51.65 17.56
N VAL A 774 55.09 -52.41 18.05
CA VAL A 774 54.07 -53.04 17.21
C VAL A 774 52.66 -52.69 17.67
N CYS A 775 51.75 -52.56 16.71
CA CYS A 775 50.34 -52.31 17.01
C CYS A 775 49.64 -53.58 17.53
N GLY A 776 48.43 -53.42 18.06
CA GLY A 776 47.58 -54.55 18.48
C GLY A 776 47.34 -55.58 17.38
N ASP A 777 47.21 -55.15 16.12
CA ASP A 777 46.99 -56.04 14.98
C ASP A 777 48.28 -56.80 14.57
N HIS A 778 49.44 -56.18 14.75
CA HIS A 778 50.76 -56.76 14.44
C HIS A 778 51.44 -57.39 15.66
N SER A 779 50.74 -57.46 16.79
CA SER A 779 51.21 -58.11 17.99
C SER A 779 50.26 -59.21 18.40
N GLN A 780 50.79 -60.35 18.81
CA GLN A 780 50.00 -61.36 19.47
C GLN A 780 50.60 -61.63 20.84
N PRO A 781 49.77 -61.98 21.84
CA PRO A 781 50.27 -62.36 23.15
C PRO A 781 51.29 -63.51 23.02
N GLY A 782 52.44 -63.32 23.65
CA GLY A 782 53.48 -64.31 23.76
C GLY A 782 52.99 -65.49 24.58
N VAL A 783 52.91 -66.66 23.94
CA VAL A 783 52.42 -67.89 24.58
C VAL A 783 53.43 -68.44 25.60
N ILE A 784 54.72 -68.08 25.45
CA ILE A 784 55.83 -68.50 26.33
C ILE A 784 56.37 -67.33 27.18
N VAL A 785 56.35 -66.12 26.61
CA VAL A 785 56.87 -64.89 27.25
C VAL A 785 55.71 -63.95 27.53
N ASP A 786 55.66 -63.39 28.73
CA ASP A 786 54.62 -62.42 29.10
C ASP A 786 54.84 -61.10 28.34
N GLY A 787 54.02 -60.83 27.33
CA GLY A 787 54.01 -59.60 26.54
C GLY A 787 53.72 -59.83 25.05
N PRO A 788 53.54 -58.76 24.27
CA PRO A 788 53.32 -58.85 22.82
C PRO A 788 54.57 -59.36 22.09
N VAL A 789 54.33 -60.15 21.05
CA VAL A 789 55.37 -60.63 20.12
C VAL A 789 54.84 -60.49 18.71
N CYS A 790 55.62 -59.86 17.84
CA CYS A 790 55.27 -59.70 16.43
C CYS A 790 55.44 -61.00 15.65
N ASP A 791 54.85 -61.07 14.46
CA ASP A 791 54.85 -62.30 13.66
C ASP A 791 56.24 -62.71 13.15
N ASP A 792 57.15 -61.74 12.94
CA ASP A 792 58.54 -62.02 12.53
C ASP A 792 59.33 -62.73 13.62
N HIS A 793 59.06 -62.41 14.89
CA HIS A 793 59.69 -63.08 16.04
C HIS A 793 58.95 -64.34 16.50
N ARG A 794 58.06 -64.87 15.65
CA ARG A 794 57.28 -66.08 15.91
C ARG A 794 57.69 -67.23 15.01
N SER A 795 58.55 -68.09 15.55
CA SER A 795 59.02 -69.29 14.88
C SER A 795 58.09 -70.51 15.11
N PRO A 796 57.75 -71.30 14.08
CA PRO A 796 56.95 -72.51 14.23
C PRO A 796 57.77 -73.61 14.92
N CYS A 797 57.21 -74.21 15.98
CA CYS A 797 57.84 -75.35 16.61
C CYS A 797 57.96 -76.52 15.65
N GLU A 798 59.15 -77.14 15.54
CA GLU A 798 59.39 -78.21 14.58
C GLU A 798 58.44 -79.39 14.73
N LEU A 799 58.07 -79.71 15.98
CA LEU A 799 57.19 -80.83 16.30
C LEU A 799 55.70 -80.50 16.17
N CYS A 800 55.19 -79.52 16.93
CA CYS A 800 53.75 -79.21 16.94
C CYS A 800 53.29 -78.20 15.88
N LYS A 801 54.24 -77.54 15.19
CA LYS A 801 54.01 -76.51 14.14
C LYS A 801 53.24 -75.26 14.60
N VAL A 802 52.98 -75.10 15.90
CA VAL A 802 52.46 -73.84 16.47
C VAL A 802 53.59 -72.83 16.52
N ARG A 803 53.31 -71.58 16.13
CA ARG A 803 54.27 -70.48 16.18
C ARG A 803 54.35 -69.95 17.61
N TYR A 804 55.54 -69.90 18.18
CA TYR A 804 55.79 -69.30 19.48
C TYR A 804 56.85 -68.22 19.35
N ALA A 805 56.98 -67.37 20.38
CA ALA A 805 58.10 -66.46 20.48
C ALA A 805 59.42 -67.21 20.41
N GLU A 806 60.38 -66.72 19.62
CA GLU A 806 61.72 -67.29 19.51
C GLU A 806 62.44 -67.37 20.87
N ALA A 807 62.22 -66.36 21.71
CA ALA A 807 62.63 -66.35 23.11
C ALA A 807 61.88 -67.45 23.89
N GLY A 808 62.49 -68.63 24.01
CA GLY A 808 61.92 -69.80 24.69
C GLY A 808 62.00 -71.10 23.89
N PHE A 809 62.49 -71.03 22.65
CA PHE A 809 62.89 -72.21 21.90
C PHE A 809 64.27 -72.71 22.33
N GLU A 810 64.36 -74.02 22.50
CA GLU A 810 65.65 -74.73 22.54
C GLU A 810 65.57 -75.85 21.50
N ASP A 811 66.58 -75.91 20.62
CA ASP A 811 66.67 -76.89 19.53
C ASP A 811 65.43 -76.97 18.63
N GLY A 812 64.84 -75.81 18.27
CA GLY A 812 63.67 -75.72 17.39
C GLY A 812 62.37 -76.27 17.99
N ARG A 813 62.36 -76.61 19.29
CA ARG A 813 61.19 -77.14 19.99
C ARG A 813 60.66 -76.18 21.06
N CYS A 814 59.35 -76.06 21.15
CA CYS A 814 58.72 -75.30 22.23
C CYS A 814 58.84 -76.07 23.57
N PRO A 815 58.68 -75.39 24.72
CA PRO A 815 58.83 -76.01 26.05
C PRO A 815 57.93 -77.24 26.26
N ALA A 816 56.69 -77.20 25.76
CA ALA A 816 55.80 -78.35 25.82
C ALA A 816 56.31 -79.53 24.97
N CYS A 817 56.77 -79.30 23.75
CA CYS A 817 57.32 -80.37 22.91
C CYS A 817 58.65 -80.91 23.43
N ARG A 818 59.47 -80.07 24.07
CA ARG A 818 60.72 -80.50 24.72
C ARG A 818 60.44 -81.41 25.91
N ASN A 819 59.48 -81.04 26.74
CA ASN A 819 59.13 -81.74 27.97
C ASN A 819 58.11 -82.88 27.76
N LEU A 820 58.03 -83.47 26.56
CA LEU A 820 57.17 -84.62 26.28
C LEU A 820 57.66 -85.87 27.04
N SER A 821 57.22 -86.00 28.28
CA SER A 821 57.52 -87.14 29.13
C SER A 821 56.39 -88.18 29.10
N THR A 822 56.72 -89.43 29.39
CA THR A 822 55.72 -90.50 29.60
C THR A 822 55.10 -90.48 30.99
N GLU A 823 55.57 -89.62 31.89
CA GLU A 823 55.20 -89.62 33.31
C GLU A 823 54.33 -88.42 33.72
N THR A 824 54.08 -87.46 32.82
CA THR A 824 53.23 -86.31 33.11
C THR A 824 51.75 -86.74 33.09
N PRO A 825 51.03 -86.72 34.24
CA PRO A 825 49.60 -87.04 34.25
C PRO A 825 48.81 -85.96 33.49
N ALA A 826 47.83 -86.38 32.70
CA ALA A 826 46.95 -85.47 32.00
C ALA A 826 45.95 -84.83 32.98
N GLU A 827 45.95 -83.51 33.11
CA GLU A 827 44.90 -82.79 33.86
C GLU A 827 43.66 -82.60 32.94
N PRO A 828 42.42 -82.73 33.45
CA PRO A 828 41.23 -82.30 32.71
C PRO A 828 41.33 -80.80 32.37
N PRO A 829 40.96 -80.35 31.16
CA PRO A 829 40.26 -81.10 30.11
C PRO A 829 41.15 -81.93 29.17
N VAL A 830 42.48 -81.74 29.20
CA VAL A 830 43.45 -82.44 28.32
C VAL A 830 43.40 -83.97 28.50
N ALA A 831 43.06 -84.44 29.69
CA ALA A 831 42.87 -85.86 30.00
C ALA A 831 41.91 -86.57 29.03
N ALA A 832 40.81 -85.93 28.63
CA ALA A 832 39.82 -86.53 27.72
C ALA A 832 40.42 -86.87 26.35
N ILE A 833 41.31 -86.02 25.83
CA ILE A 833 41.99 -86.24 24.54
C ILE A 833 43.13 -87.25 24.70
N ALA A 834 43.76 -87.31 25.86
CA ALA A 834 44.82 -88.28 26.13
C ALA A 834 44.28 -89.73 26.18
N GLU A 835 43.05 -89.94 26.65
CA GLU A 835 42.40 -91.25 26.73
C GLU A 835 42.19 -91.92 25.35
N ASP A 836 42.15 -91.14 24.26
CA ASP A 836 42.04 -91.65 22.88
C ASP A 836 43.26 -92.48 22.45
N PHE A 837 44.35 -92.43 23.20
CA PHE A 837 45.61 -93.04 22.83
C PHE A 837 46.08 -94.06 23.90
N PRO A 838 46.38 -95.32 23.51
CA PRO A 838 46.85 -96.35 24.44
C PRO A 838 48.21 -96.05 25.08
N THR A 839 49.03 -95.20 24.46
CA THR A 839 50.25 -94.65 25.06
C THR A 839 50.38 -93.18 24.67
N THR A 840 50.44 -92.29 25.66
CA THR A 840 50.59 -90.84 25.48
C THR A 840 51.88 -90.33 26.10
N ARG A 841 52.40 -89.25 25.50
CA ARG A 841 53.37 -88.35 26.10
C ARG A 841 52.77 -86.97 26.09
N ILE A 842 52.83 -86.29 27.22
CA ILE A 842 52.18 -84.98 27.37
C ILE A 842 53.21 -83.99 27.90
N GLY A 843 53.32 -82.87 27.21
CA GLY A 843 54.07 -81.72 27.66
C GLY A 843 53.16 -80.51 27.64
N THR A 844 53.25 -79.68 28.67
CA THR A 844 52.34 -78.56 28.88
C THR A 844 53.10 -77.26 28.94
N THR A 845 52.43 -76.20 28.49
CA THR A 845 52.75 -74.79 28.74
C THR A 845 51.63 -74.21 29.62
N PRO A 846 51.73 -72.95 30.10
CA PRO A 846 50.65 -72.32 30.84
C PRO A 846 49.31 -72.31 30.08
N THR A 847 49.35 -72.12 28.76
CA THR A 847 48.13 -71.96 27.93
C THR A 847 47.79 -73.18 27.08
N HIS A 848 48.75 -74.01 26.67
CA HIS A 848 48.50 -75.15 25.78
C HIS A 848 49.15 -76.45 26.27
N ALA A 849 48.55 -77.59 25.93
CA ALA A 849 49.13 -78.91 26.11
C ALA A 849 49.39 -79.57 24.75
N VAL A 850 50.56 -80.20 24.59
CA VAL A 850 50.91 -81.02 23.44
C VAL A 850 50.84 -82.48 23.85
N VAL A 851 49.91 -83.22 23.24
CA VAL A 851 49.69 -84.66 23.45
C VAL A 851 50.23 -85.41 22.24
N GLN A 852 51.27 -86.22 22.44
CA GLN A 852 51.78 -87.14 21.43
C GLN A 852 51.32 -88.56 21.76
N GLY A 853 50.46 -89.13 20.92
CA GLY A 853 49.84 -90.43 21.17
C GLY A 853 50.02 -91.44 20.03
N LYS A 854 50.19 -92.72 20.38
CA LYS A 854 50.27 -93.83 19.40
C LYS A 854 48.92 -94.51 19.24
N ARG A 855 48.36 -94.59 18.03
CA ARG A 855 47.16 -95.42 17.76
C ARG A 855 47.57 -96.84 17.36
N ARG A 856 46.85 -97.86 17.85
CA ARG A 856 47.22 -99.30 17.79
C ARG A 856 47.62 -99.87 16.42
N LEU A 857 47.37 -99.17 15.30
CA LEU A 857 47.80 -99.55 13.94
C LEU A 857 48.06 -98.32 13.02
N ARG A 858 48.27 -97.11 13.56
CA ARG A 858 48.51 -95.86 12.78
C ARG A 858 49.75 -95.11 13.29
N ARG A 859 50.26 -94.16 12.49
CA ARG A 859 51.38 -93.27 12.86
C ARG A 859 51.05 -92.49 14.14
N ASP A 860 52.09 -92.07 14.86
CA ASP A 860 51.95 -91.22 16.05
C ASP A 860 51.26 -89.91 15.64
N ASP A 861 50.23 -89.51 16.38
CA ASP A 861 49.55 -88.22 16.19
C ASP A 861 50.05 -87.23 17.27
N ILE A 862 50.22 -85.97 16.90
CA ILE A 862 50.48 -84.85 17.80
C ILE A 862 49.23 -83.98 17.82
N VAL A 863 48.64 -83.81 19.00
CA VAL A 863 47.47 -82.97 19.22
C VAL A 863 47.88 -81.83 20.12
N VAL A 864 47.68 -80.59 19.68
CA VAL A 864 47.82 -79.39 20.50
C VAL A 864 46.44 -79.00 20.97
N VAL A 865 46.31 -78.85 22.28
CA VAL A 865 45.06 -78.57 22.97
C VAL A 865 45.24 -77.29 23.76
N ASP A 866 44.25 -76.40 23.73
CA ASP A 866 44.19 -75.32 24.69
C ASP A 866 43.95 -75.88 26.10
N ARG A 867 44.80 -75.48 27.04
CA ARG A 867 44.80 -76.07 28.38
C ARG A 867 43.59 -75.62 29.20
N GLN A 868 43.04 -74.43 28.94
CA GLN A 868 41.90 -73.90 29.67
C GLN A 868 40.58 -74.39 29.10
N SER A 869 40.39 -74.30 27.78
CA SER A 869 39.14 -74.69 27.13
C SER A 869 39.06 -76.19 26.84
N GLY A 870 40.21 -76.85 26.69
CA GLY A 870 40.28 -78.24 26.22
C GLY A 870 40.04 -78.40 24.72
N GLU A 871 39.94 -77.29 23.99
CA GLU A 871 39.72 -77.30 22.56
C GLU A 871 40.96 -77.77 21.80
N GLU A 872 40.76 -78.64 20.82
CA GLU A 872 41.81 -79.09 19.93
C GLU A 872 42.17 -77.97 18.94
N LEU A 873 43.25 -77.25 19.20
CA LEU A 873 43.74 -76.20 18.31
C LEU A 873 44.32 -76.76 17.02
N ARG A 874 45.01 -77.91 17.11
CA ARG A 874 45.65 -78.52 15.95
C ARG A 874 45.92 -80.00 16.18
N ARG A 875 45.72 -80.82 15.15
CA ARG A 875 46.19 -82.21 15.10
C ARG A 875 47.02 -82.45 13.85
N SER A 876 48.24 -82.94 14.04
CA SER A 876 49.17 -83.29 12.97
C SER A 876 49.67 -84.72 13.15
N LYS A 877 50.04 -85.37 12.04
CA LYS A 877 50.69 -86.68 12.08
C LYS A 877 52.18 -86.43 12.30
N ALA A 878 52.79 -87.12 13.26
CA ALA A 878 54.23 -87.03 13.48
C ALA A 878 54.95 -87.64 12.27
N ASP A 879 55.69 -86.82 11.53
CA ASP A 879 56.44 -87.28 10.38
C ASP A 879 57.59 -88.19 10.82
N PHE A 880 57.53 -89.43 10.34
CA PHE A 880 58.43 -90.54 10.67
C PHE A 880 59.90 -90.26 10.28
N PHE A 881 60.16 -89.29 9.40
CA PHE A 881 61.50 -89.03 8.87
C PHE A 881 62.43 -88.27 9.80
N SER A 882 61.95 -87.63 10.87
CA SER A 882 62.80 -86.92 11.84
C SER A 882 63.68 -87.83 12.72
N LYS A 883 63.52 -89.16 12.66
CA LYS A 883 64.34 -90.14 13.41
C LYS A 883 65.35 -90.92 12.55
N LEU A 884 65.44 -90.63 11.25
CA LEU A 884 66.39 -91.28 10.33
C LEU A 884 67.52 -90.36 9.85
N SER A 885 67.47 -89.06 10.12
CA SER A 885 68.64 -88.19 10.08
C SER A 885 69.40 -88.33 11.40
N GLY A 886 70.22 -89.37 11.49
CA GLY A 886 71.20 -89.53 12.55
C GLY A 886 72.40 -88.60 12.36
N ASP A 887 72.97 -88.25 13.52
CA ASP A 887 74.28 -87.69 13.85
C ASP A 887 74.51 -86.16 13.82
N PRO A 888 75.30 -85.63 14.78
CA PRO A 888 75.69 -86.15 16.12
C PRO A 888 75.16 -85.32 17.32
#